data_AF-A0A1D6INH4-F1
#
_entry.id   AF-A0A1D6INH4-F1
#
_cell.length_a   1.000
_cell.length_b   1.000
_cell.length_c   1.000
_cell.angle_alpha   90.00
_cell.angle_beta   90.00
_cell.angle_gamma   90.00
#
_symmetry.space_group_name_H-M   'P 1'
#
loop_
_entity.id
_entity.type
_entity.pdbx_description
1 polymer ?
#
loop_
_entity_poly.entity_id
_entity_poly.type
_entity_poly.pdbx_seq_one_letter_code
_entity_poly.pdbx_strand_id
1 'polypeptide(L)'
;MRAEVKLNNYSLEAVADEVLRRKIPLIPSRILNRWFATGPGRGRHRCIEYISNRARINLEIMNQMDLVNRTSELARVFGIDFFSVLSRGSQYRVESMLLRLAHTQNYLAISPGNQQVASQPAMECLPLVMEPESAFYPDPVVVLDFQSLYPSMIIAYNLCYSTCLGKVFPSKSDVLGVSSYSADPHTLVDLKNQLLLTPNGVLYVQPEIRKGVLPRLLEEILSTRIMVKQAMKKLSPSQQVLHRIFNARQLALKLIANVTYGYTAAGFSGRMPCAELADSIVQCGRRTLETAISFVNQHPLWKARVVYGDTDSMFVLLKGRSREEAFRIGKEIASSITAMNPDPVTLKFEKVYQPCFLLTKKRYVGYSYESPEQNEPVFDAKGIETVRRDTCPAVAKILERSIRIMFEEQDLTKVRTYLERQWTHILSGKVSILDFIFAKEVRLGTYSARASTLPPAAIVATKAMLSDPRAEPRYAERVPYVVIHGEPGARLADMVIDPYGLLEVGSPYRLNEQYYITKQIIPALQRVFGLLGADLNKWFNEMPRPIRSTLAKRQFAAAHGSFSRDGSFIRLGLNNKTSAKGGRIDTYYMSSHCSICGDMIQGSESFCNNCLKSEAVVATVVAGRTSKLEREIQHLAAICGHCGGADWIVESGVKCISLACPVFYERRKVQRELVVVSESAGEAGYYPFCCAELF
;
A
#
# COMPACT_ATOMS: atom_id res chain seq x y z
N MET A 1 -1.32 -12.83 7.88
CA MET A 1 -1.62 -11.37 7.82
C MET A 1 -1.13 -10.67 6.57
N ARG A 2 0.10 -10.87 6.06
CA ARG A 2 0.56 -10.22 4.81
C ARG A 2 -0.36 -10.44 3.60
N ALA A 3 -0.91 -11.66 3.46
CA ALA A 3 -1.87 -12.00 2.42
C ALA A 3 -3.30 -11.48 2.68
N GLU A 4 -3.57 -11.02 3.90
CA GLU A 4 -4.92 -10.69 4.38
C GLU A 4 -5.20 -9.19 4.39
N VAL A 5 -4.22 -8.39 4.82
CA VAL A 5 -4.35 -6.94 4.99
C VAL A 5 -3.19 -6.24 4.31
N LYS A 6 -3.44 -5.10 3.67
CA LYS A 6 -2.41 -4.30 3.00
C LYS A 6 -1.89 -3.19 3.92
N LEU A 7 -0.83 -3.47 4.68
CA LEU A 7 -0.20 -2.52 5.58
C LEU A 7 1.17 -2.06 5.09
N ASN A 8 1.64 -0.93 5.60
CA ASN A 8 3.01 -0.43 5.40
C ASN A 8 4.02 -1.19 6.28
N ASN A 9 3.62 -1.52 7.51
CA ASN A 9 4.37 -2.33 8.47
C ASN A 9 3.46 -3.46 8.98
N TYR A 10 4.02 -4.65 9.15
CA TYR A 10 3.31 -5.85 9.63
C TYR A 10 3.71 -6.24 11.06
N SER A 11 4.23 -5.30 11.86
CA SER A 11 4.41 -5.53 13.29
C SER A 11 3.07 -5.83 13.97
N LEU A 12 3.09 -6.53 15.09
CA LEU A 12 1.87 -6.89 15.82
C LEU A 12 1.06 -5.63 16.19
N GLU A 13 1.75 -4.55 16.52
CA GLU A 13 1.15 -3.26 16.89
C GLU A 13 0.39 -2.65 15.71
N ALA A 14 0.98 -2.66 14.51
CA ALA A 14 0.33 -2.16 13.30
C ALA A 14 -0.86 -3.03 12.87
N VAL A 15 -0.74 -4.36 13.00
CA VAL A 15 -1.83 -5.28 12.66
C VAL A 15 -2.98 -5.16 13.66
N ALA A 16 -2.69 -5.07 14.96
CA ALA A 16 -3.70 -4.90 16.00
C ALA A 16 -4.47 -3.58 15.83
N ASP A 17 -3.77 -2.50 15.47
CA ASP A 17 -4.41 -1.21 15.19
C ASP A 17 -5.34 -1.26 13.97
N GLU A 18 -4.96 -1.96 12.90
CA GLU A 18 -5.82 -2.05 11.72
C GLU A 18 -7.00 -3.01 11.91
N VAL A 19 -6.75 -4.19 12.49
CA VAL A 19 -7.75 -5.26 12.58
C VAL A 19 -8.65 -5.11 13.80
N LEU A 20 -8.07 -4.81 14.96
CA LEU A 20 -8.79 -4.71 16.24
C LEU A 20 -9.12 -3.28 16.63
N ARG A 21 -8.62 -2.27 15.89
CA ARG A 21 -8.74 -0.84 16.24
C ARG A 21 -8.21 -0.55 17.64
N ARG A 22 -7.16 -1.27 18.06
CA ARG A 22 -6.56 -1.20 19.39
C ARG A 22 -5.07 -0.89 19.33
N LYS A 23 -4.66 0.20 19.99
CA LYS A 23 -3.24 0.51 20.22
C LYS A 23 -2.68 -0.38 21.33
N ILE A 24 -1.53 -1.00 21.05
CA ILE A 24 -0.82 -1.86 22.00
C ILE A 24 0.65 -1.43 22.11
N PRO A 25 1.30 -1.58 23.28
CA PRO A 25 2.67 -1.13 23.48
C PRO A 25 3.68 -2.13 22.91
N LEU A 26 4.83 -1.61 22.48
CA LEU A 26 6.02 -2.39 22.13
C LEU A 26 7.12 -2.11 23.15
N ILE A 27 7.40 -3.10 24.00
CA ILE A 27 8.45 -3.01 25.03
C ILE A 27 9.72 -3.71 24.54
N PRO A 28 10.90 -3.05 24.58
CA PRO A 28 12.17 -3.66 24.17
C PRO A 28 12.56 -4.87 25.02
N SER A 29 13.17 -5.88 24.40
CA SER A 29 13.62 -7.11 25.09
C SER A 29 14.56 -6.84 26.28
N ARG A 30 15.38 -5.80 26.21
CA ARG A 30 16.26 -5.37 27.32
C ARG A 30 15.45 -5.02 28.58
N ILE A 31 14.32 -4.34 28.42
CA ILE A 31 13.44 -3.95 29.53
C ILE A 31 12.69 -5.18 30.06
N LEU A 32 12.21 -6.04 29.17
CA LEU A 32 11.56 -7.30 29.57
C LEU A 32 12.48 -8.19 30.41
N ASN A 33 13.76 -8.30 30.03
CA ASN A 33 14.75 -9.06 30.79
C ASN A 33 14.94 -8.47 32.21
N ARG A 34 15.05 -7.14 32.33
CA ARG A 34 15.13 -6.47 33.62
C ARG A 34 13.88 -6.71 34.47
N TRP A 35 12.69 -6.54 33.90
CA TRP A 35 11.43 -6.83 34.58
C TRP A 35 11.40 -8.26 35.12
N PHE A 36 11.76 -9.24 34.30
CA PHE A 36 11.78 -10.65 34.70
C PHE A 36 12.78 -10.95 35.85
N ALA A 37 13.95 -10.30 35.81
CA ALA A 37 14.99 -10.44 36.82
C ALA A 37 14.60 -9.90 38.21
N THR A 38 13.69 -8.92 38.30
CA THR A 38 13.28 -8.30 39.58
C THR A 38 12.49 -9.19 40.56
N GLY A 39 12.08 -10.40 40.16
CA GLY A 39 11.35 -11.31 41.04
C GLY A 39 9.83 -11.34 40.84
N PRO A 40 9.13 -12.34 41.44
CA PRO A 40 7.75 -12.72 41.09
C PRO A 40 6.69 -11.66 41.40
N GLY A 41 6.83 -10.89 42.49
CA GLY A 41 5.81 -9.94 42.96
C GLY A 41 5.90 -8.52 42.38
N ARG A 42 6.84 -8.24 41.48
CA ARG A 42 7.04 -6.91 40.88
C ARG A 42 7.11 -6.98 39.35
N GLY A 43 8.28 -6.84 38.76
CA GLY A 43 8.43 -6.77 37.31
C GLY A 43 8.15 -8.10 36.60
N ARG A 44 8.39 -9.25 37.23
CA ARG A 44 8.22 -10.55 36.56
C ARG A 44 6.77 -10.85 36.20
N HIS A 45 5.84 -10.58 37.11
CA HIS A 45 4.40 -10.73 36.82
C HIS A 45 4.01 -9.91 35.60
N ARG A 46 4.45 -8.65 35.53
CA ARG A 46 4.18 -7.77 34.41
C ARG A 46 4.83 -8.22 33.09
N CYS A 47 6.04 -8.77 33.15
CA CYS A 47 6.67 -9.36 31.98
C CYS A 47 5.83 -10.55 31.45
N ILE A 48 5.36 -11.43 32.33
CA ILE A 48 4.50 -12.57 31.98
C ILE A 48 3.16 -12.06 31.42
N GLU A 49 2.55 -11.08 32.05
CA GLU A 49 1.31 -10.45 31.61
C GLU A 49 1.46 -9.84 30.20
N TYR A 50 2.54 -9.12 29.94
CA TYR A 50 2.83 -8.55 28.62
C TYR A 50 2.91 -9.64 27.54
N ILE A 51 3.64 -10.74 27.79
CA ILE A 51 3.76 -11.85 26.83
C ILE A 51 2.42 -12.58 26.65
N SER A 52 1.70 -12.84 27.73
CA SER A 52 0.38 -13.48 27.71
C SER A 52 -0.64 -12.64 26.91
N ASN A 53 -0.65 -11.32 27.13
CA ASN A 53 -1.48 -10.40 26.36
C ASN A 53 -1.16 -10.43 24.86
N ARG A 54 0.12 -10.48 24.48
CA ARG A 54 0.51 -10.61 23.06
C ARG A 54 0.07 -11.93 22.44
N ALA A 55 0.13 -13.03 23.19
CA ALA A 55 -0.38 -14.32 22.74
C ALA A 55 -1.90 -14.28 22.53
N ARG A 56 -2.66 -13.68 23.47
CA ARG A 56 -4.11 -13.48 23.35
C ARG A 56 -4.48 -12.63 22.13
N ILE A 57 -3.76 -11.54 21.87
CA ILE A 57 -3.99 -10.65 20.72
C ILE A 57 -3.89 -11.42 19.39
N ASN A 58 -2.96 -12.39 19.28
CA ASN A 58 -2.88 -13.22 18.06
C ASN A 58 -4.18 -14.00 17.80
N LEU A 59 -4.79 -14.55 18.86
CA LEU A 59 -6.06 -15.27 18.76
C LEU A 59 -7.22 -14.32 18.42
N GLU A 60 -7.26 -13.13 19.04
CA GLU A 60 -8.24 -12.08 18.74
C GLU A 60 -8.17 -11.65 17.26
N ILE A 61 -6.96 -11.42 16.73
CA ILE A 61 -6.75 -11.07 15.32
C ILE A 61 -7.26 -12.19 14.40
N MET A 62 -6.94 -13.44 14.71
CA MET A 62 -7.39 -14.59 13.90
C MET A 62 -8.92 -14.73 13.90
N ASN A 63 -9.56 -14.49 15.04
CA ASN A 63 -11.01 -14.55 15.18
C ASN A 63 -11.72 -13.39 14.48
N GLN A 64 -11.19 -12.16 14.63
CA GLN A 64 -11.76 -10.97 13.98
C GLN A 64 -11.70 -11.06 12.46
N MET A 65 -10.65 -11.67 11.91
CA MET A 65 -10.51 -11.93 10.48
C MET A 65 -11.24 -13.19 10.00
N ASP A 66 -11.90 -13.92 10.90
CA ASP A 66 -12.61 -15.17 10.64
C ASP A 66 -11.76 -16.20 9.87
N LEU A 67 -10.46 -16.26 10.18
CA LEU A 67 -9.46 -16.95 9.36
C LEU A 67 -9.76 -18.45 9.26
N VAL A 68 -10.14 -19.08 10.37
CA VAL A 68 -10.38 -20.53 10.43
C VAL A 68 -11.65 -20.90 9.66
N ASN A 69 -12.79 -20.24 9.92
CA ASN A 69 -14.05 -20.55 9.26
C ASN A 69 -13.96 -20.29 7.76
N ARG A 70 -13.41 -19.14 7.35
CA ARG A 70 -13.21 -18.83 5.94
C ARG A 70 -12.30 -19.84 5.25
N THR A 71 -11.21 -20.26 5.89
CA THR A 71 -10.30 -21.29 5.34
C THR A 71 -11.00 -22.64 5.23
N SER A 72 -11.81 -23.02 6.21
CA SER A 72 -12.63 -24.24 6.18
C SER A 72 -13.63 -24.23 5.03
N GLU A 73 -14.35 -23.11 4.83
CA GLU A 73 -15.28 -22.95 3.71
C GLU A 73 -14.58 -22.97 2.36
N LEU A 74 -13.41 -22.34 2.24
CA LEU A 74 -12.58 -22.43 1.03
C LEU A 74 -12.18 -23.88 0.73
N ALA A 75 -11.75 -24.64 1.75
CA ALA A 75 -11.38 -26.04 1.59
C ALA A 75 -12.55 -26.89 1.11
N ARG A 76 -13.76 -26.68 1.66
CA ARG A 76 -14.99 -27.36 1.25
C ARG A 76 -15.37 -27.04 -0.20
N VAL A 77 -15.33 -25.77 -0.59
CA VAL A 77 -15.67 -25.33 -1.96
C VAL A 77 -14.66 -25.89 -2.97
N PHE A 78 -13.36 -25.78 -2.68
CA PHE A 78 -12.32 -26.24 -3.60
C PHE A 78 -12.14 -27.77 -3.59
N GLY A 79 -12.61 -28.45 -2.55
CA GLY A 79 -12.37 -29.88 -2.35
C GLY A 79 -10.90 -30.20 -2.11
N ILE A 80 -10.24 -29.46 -1.22
CA ILE A 80 -8.84 -29.67 -0.82
C ILE A 80 -8.70 -29.63 0.71
N ASP A 81 -7.58 -30.10 1.24
CA ASP A 81 -7.32 -30.05 2.68
C ASP A 81 -7.14 -28.60 3.18
N PHE A 82 -7.40 -28.40 4.47
CA PHE A 82 -7.36 -27.09 5.11
C PHE A 82 -6.01 -26.39 4.95
N PHE A 83 -4.91 -27.12 5.09
CA PHE A 83 -3.57 -26.54 5.05
C PHE A 83 -3.16 -26.15 3.62
N SER A 84 -3.60 -26.89 2.60
CA SER A 84 -3.40 -26.56 1.19
C SER A 84 -4.06 -25.24 0.78
N VAL A 85 -5.16 -24.84 1.44
CA VAL A 85 -5.76 -23.51 1.20
C VAL A 85 -4.75 -22.40 1.55
N LEU A 86 -3.96 -22.58 2.61
CA LEU A 86 -3.00 -21.58 3.11
C LEU A 86 -1.64 -21.65 2.41
N SER A 87 -1.19 -22.87 2.09
CA SER A 87 0.18 -23.13 1.61
C SER A 87 0.30 -23.25 0.09
N ARG A 88 -0.75 -23.71 -0.62
CA ARG A 88 -0.70 -23.97 -2.07
C ARG A 88 -1.29 -22.81 -2.89
N GLY A 89 -0.79 -22.68 -4.11
CA GLY A 89 -1.18 -21.65 -5.06
C GLY A 89 -2.53 -21.90 -5.74
N SER A 90 -2.89 -20.99 -6.66
CA SER A 90 -4.17 -21.02 -7.39
C SER A 90 -4.32 -22.23 -8.32
N GLN A 91 -3.25 -22.68 -8.97
CA GLN A 91 -3.29 -23.82 -9.90
C GLN A 91 -3.87 -25.09 -9.24
N TYR A 92 -3.42 -25.42 -8.02
CA TYR A 92 -3.90 -26.59 -7.29
C TYR A 92 -5.42 -26.54 -7.01
N ARG A 93 -5.96 -25.34 -6.81
CA ARG A 93 -7.38 -25.13 -6.56
C ARG A 93 -8.20 -25.35 -7.84
N VAL A 94 -7.70 -24.88 -8.98
CA VAL A 94 -8.32 -25.11 -10.30
C VAL A 94 -8.26 -26.59 -10.65
N GLU A 95 -7.11 -27.24 -10.51
CA GLU A 95 -6.91 -28.67 -10.74
C GLU A 95 -7.91 -29.52 -9.95
N SER A 96 -8.06 -29.27 -8.64
CA SER A 96 -8.97 -30.06 -7.81
C SER A 96 -10.42 -30.03 -8.31
N MET A 97 -10.90 -28.88 -8.78
CA MET A 97 -12.27 -28.77 -9.31
C MET A 97 -12.36 -29.30 -10.75
N LEU A 98 -11.42 -28.94 -11.61
CA LEU A 98 -11.40 -29.32 -13.02
C LEU A 98 -11.30 -30.84 -13.20
N LEU A 99 -10.39 -31.48 -12.49
CA LEU A 99 -10.15 -32.93 -12.63
C LEU A 99 -11.31 -33.76 -12.09
N ARG A 100 -11.96 -33.32 -11.01
CA ARG A 100 -13.18 -33.98 -10.51
C ARG A 100 -14.30 -33.93 -11.56
N LEU A 101 -14.49 -32.78 -12.21
CA LEU A 101 -15.47 -32.64 -13.27
C LEU A 101 -15.10 -33.47 -14.50
N ALA A 102 -13.84 -33.43 -14.94
CA ALA A 102 -13.32 -34.19 -16.07
C ALA A 102 -13.49 -35.71 -15.87
N HIS A 103 -13.26 -36.21 -14.65
CA HIS A 103 -13.45 -37.61 -14.29
C HIS A 103 -14.90 -38.07 -14.48
N THR A 104 -15.91 -37.22 -14.23
CA THR A 104 -17.33 -37.57 -14.46
C THR A 104 -17.66 -37.83 -15.94
N GLN A 105 -16.80 -37.39 -16.85
CA GLN A 105 -16.95 -37.53 -18.30
C GLN A 105 -15.90 -38.49 -18.91
N ASN A 106 -15.21 -39.28 -18.08
CA ASN A 106 -14.16 -40.22 -18.49
C ASN A 106 -12.99 -39.56 -19.25
N TYR A 107 -12.68 -38.30 -18.96
CA TYR A 107 -11.48 -37.65 -19.51
C TYR A 107 -10.22 -38.04 -18.74
N LEU A 108 -9.11 -38.17 -19.47
CA LEU A 108 -7.76 -38.26 -18.92
C LEU A 108 -7.03 -36.93 -19.11
N ALA A 109 -6.52 -36.37 -18.03
CA ALA A 109 -5.71 -35.15 -18.09
C ALA A 109 -4.26 -35.46 -18.49
N ILE A 110 -3.67 -34.59 -19.30
CA ILE A 110 -2.24 -34.68 -19.62
C ILE A 110 -1.40 -34.13 -18.45
N SER A 111 -0.22 -34.70 -18.25
CA SER A 111 0.74 -34.27 -17.22
C SER A 111 2.09 -33.95 -17.86
N PRO A 112 2.23 -32.78 -18.51
CA PRO A 112 3.47 -32.37 -19.16
C PRO A 112 4.62 -32.18 -18.17
N GLY A 113 5.83 -32.54 -18.59
CA GLY A 113 7.06 -32.17 -17.90
C GLY A 113 7.48 -30.72 -18.18
N ASN A 114 8.44 -30.21 -17.41
CA ASN A 114 8.93 -28.83 -17.54
C ASN A 114 9.45 -28.50 -18.94
N GLN A 115 10.08 -29.47 -19.63
CA GLN A 115 10.57 -29.27 -21.00
C GLN A 115 9.43 -29.10 -22.01
N GLN A 116 8.35 -29.89 -21.87
CA GLN A 116 7.17 -29.77 -22.74
C GLN A 116 6.45 -28.44 -22.52
N VAL A 117 6.37 -27.97 -21.27
CA VAL A 117 5.84 -26.65 -20.94
C VAL A 117 6.70 -25.54 -21.54
N ALA A 118 8.03 -25.66 -21.48
CA ALA A 118 8.94 -24.68 -22.05
C ALA A 118 8.94 -24.68 -23.59
N SER A 119 8.62 -25.81 -24.23
CA SER A 119 8.55 -25.95 -25.69
C SER A 119 7.19 -25.58 -26.29
N GLN A 120 6.20 -25.24 -25.46
CA GLN A 120 4.89 -24.82 -25.97
C GLN A 120 5.02 -23.54 -26.82
N PRO A 121 4.10 -23.29 -27.76
CA PRO A 121 4.06 -22.04 -28.50
C PRO A 121 3.97 -20.84 -27.56
N ALA A 122 4.68 -19.76 -27.89
CA ALA A 122 4.54 -18.52 -27.15
C ALA A 122 3.12 -17.95 -27.33
N MET A 123 2.54 -17.39 -26.27
CA MET A 123 1.27 -16.67 -26.35
C MET A 123 1.48 -15.37 -27.12
N GLU A 124 0.65 -15.13 -28.13
CA GLU A 124 0.78 -14.02 -29.08
C GLU A 124 -0.24 -12.92 -28.80
N CYS A 125 -1.34 -13.23 -28.12
CA CYS A 125 -2.46 -12.31 -27.94
C CYS A 125 -2.30 -11.46 -26.68
N LEU A 126 -2.46 -10.14 -26.82
CA LEU A 126 -2.38 -9.18 -25.72
C LEU A 126 -3.76 -8.55 -25.44
N PRO A 127 -4.15 -8.40 -24.16
CA PRO A 127 -5.38 -7.70 -23.81
C PRO A 127 -5.34 -6.24 -24.28
N LEU A 128 -6.51 -5.67 -24.54
CA LEU A 128 -6.62 -4.26 -24.92
C LEU A 128 -6.49 -3.38 -23.68
N VAL A 129 -5.45 -2.53 -23.66
CA VAL A 129 -5.36 -1.39 -22.75
C VAL A 129 -5.15 -0.15 -23.60
N MET A 130 -6.20 0.67 -23.72
CA MET A 130 -6.15 1.92 -24.47
C MET A 130 -5.17 2.89 -23.80
N GLU A 131 -4.51 3.74 -24.60
CA GLU A 131 -3.88 4.92 -24.01
C GLU A 131 -5.00 5.87 -23.56
N PRO A 132 -5.06 6.28 -22.29
CA PRO A 132 -6.05 7.26 -21.87
C PRO A 132 -5.80 8.59 -22.57
N GLU A 133 -6.88 9.31 -22.88
CA GLU A 133 -6.78 10.73 -23.15
C GLU A 133 -6.43 11.43 -21.81
N SER A 134 -5.14 11.67 -21.58
CA SER A 134 -4.65 12.19 -20.29
C SER A 134 -5.09 13.64 -20.06
N ALA A 135 -6.04 13.84 -19.14
CA ALA A 135 -6.58 15.16 -18.83
C ALA A 135 -7.31 15.18 -17.48
N PHE A 136 -7.69 16.38 -17.07
CA PHE A 136 -8.72 16.61 -16.07
C PHE A 136 -10.09 16.66 -16.75
N TYR A 137 -11.04 15.88 -16.24
CA TYR A 137 -12.42 15.80 -16.72
C TYR A 137 -13.37 16.36 -15.66
N PRO A 138 -13.88 17.59 -15.83
CA PRO A 138 -14.91 18.14 -14.94
C PRO A 138 -16.29 17.54 -15.20
N ASP A 139 -16.53 17.10 -16.44
CA ASP A 139 -17.77 16.47 -16.88
C ASP A 139 -17.88 15.00 -16.44
N PRO A 140 -19.10 14.41 -16.40
CA PRO A 140 -19.30 13.01 -16.05
C PRO A 140 -18.57 12.04 -16.98
N VAL A 141 -17.84 11.10 -16.38
CA VAL A 141 -17.24 9.93 -17.06
C VAL A 141 -17.88 8.67 -16.51
N VAL A 142 -18.69 8.00 -17.33
CA VAL A 142 -19.34 6.74 -16.99
C VAL A 142 -18.33 5.60 -17.05
N VAL A 143 -18.31 4.74 -16.03
CA VAL A 143 -17.47 3.55 -15.97
C VAL A 143 -18.34 2.31 -16.13
N LEU A 144 -18.08 1.55 -17.19
CA LEU A 144 -18.73 0.28 -17.49
C LEU A 144 -17.69 -0.83 -17.42
N ASP A 145 -18.06 -2.01 -16.92
CA ASP A 145 -17.17 -3.16 -16.74
C ASP A 145 -17.87 -4.46 -17.13
N PHE A 146 -17.18 -5.32 -17.89
CA PHE A 146 -17.71 -6.63 -18.25
C PHE A 146 -17.66 -7.57 -17.07
N GLN A 147 -18.82 -8.10 -16.67
CA GLN A 147 -18.90 -9.00 -15.53
C GLN A 147 -18.21 -10.33 -15.85
N SER A 148 -17.07 -10.58 -15.19
CA SER A 148 -16.30 -11.83 -15.34
C SER A 148 -15.93 -12.10 -16.80
N LEU A 149 -15.35 -11.10 -17.49
CA LEU A 149 -15.08 -11.13 -18.94
C LEU A 149 -14.53 -12.48 -19.44
N TYR A 150 -13.35 -12.92 -18.96
CA TYR A 150 -12.74 -14.16 -19.46
C TYR A 150 -13.55 -15.42 -19.15
N PRO A 151 -14.09 -15.62 -17.93
CA PRO A 151 -15.06 -16.69 -17.70
C PRO A 151 -16.24 -16.68 -18.68
N SER A 152 -16.80 -15.50 -18.98
CA SER A 152 -17.93 -15.36 -19.90
C SER A 152 -17.53 -15.67 -21.34
N MET A 153 -16.33 -15.30 -21.79
CA MET A 153 -15.79 -15.70 -23.10
C MET A 153 -15.65 -17.23 -23.21
N ILE A 154 -15.15 -17.87 -22.16
CA ILE A 154 -14.99 -19.33 -22.12
C ILE A 154 -16.35 -20.02 -22.29
N ILE A 155 -17.38 -19.55 -21.57
CA ILE A 155 -18.71 -20.13 -21.62
C ILE A 155 -19.37 -19.86 -22.98
N ALA A 156 -19.44 -18.59 -23.40
CA ALA A 156 -20.17 -18.17 -24.59
C ALA A 156 -19.63 -18.81 -25.89
N TYR A 157 -18.32 -19.00 -25.98
CA TYR A 157 -17.66 -19.54 -27.16
C TYR A 157 -17.20 -21.01 -26.98
N ASN A 158 -17.65 -21.68 -25.92
CA ASN A 158 -17.32 -23.09 -25.64
C ASN A 158 -15.80 -23.42 -25.64
N LEU A 159 -14.98 -22.50 -25.14
CA LEU A 159 -13.51 -22.59 -25.22
C LEU A 159 -12.96 -23.56 -24.18
N CYS A 160 -12.45 -24.72 -24.59
CA CYS A 160 -11.93 -25.73 -23.68
C CYS A 160 -10.81 -26.56 -24.31
N TYR A 161 -9.99 -27.20 -23.47
CA TYR A 161 -9.06 -28.25 -23.88
C TYR A 161 -9.76 -29.36 -24.69
N SER A 162 -10.97 -29.75 -24.26
CA SER A 162 -11.73 -30.86 -24.86
C SER A 162 -12.50 -30.50 -26.13
N THR A 163 -12.50 -29.23 -26.53
CA THR A 163 -13.23 -28.71 -27.70
C THR A 163 -12.30 -28.06 -28.74
N CYS A 164 -11.04 -27.79 -28.39
CA CYS A 164 -10.04 -27.18 -29.26
C CYS A 164 -9.52 -28.17 -30.30
N LEU A 165 -9.51 -27.76 -31.57
CA LEU A 165 -9.02 -28.55 -32.71
C LEU A 165 -7.70 -28.03 -33.29
N GLY A 166 -7.14 -26.95 -32.73
CA GLY A 166 -5.88 -26.35 -33.19
C GLY A 166 -6.05 -25.19 -34.17
N LYS A 167 -4.92 -24.65 -34.64
CA LYS A 167 -4.87 -23.52 -35.59
C LYS A 167 -5.20 -24.00 -37.02
N VAL A 168 -5.97 -23.20 -37.77
CA VAL A 168 -6.32 -23.48 -39.18
C VAL A 168 -5.12 -23.29 -40.11
N PHE A 169 -4.28 -22.31 -39.82
CA PHE A 169 -3.09 -22.04 -40.60
C PHE A 169 -1.94 -22.93 -40.12
N PRO A 170 -1.21 -23.60 -41.02
CA PRO A 170 -0.10 -24.46 -40.63
C PRO A 170 0.94 -23.62 -39.89
N SER A 171 1.02 -23.82 -38.58
CA SER A 171 2.16 -23.40 -37.79
C SER A 171 3.32 -24.36 -38.11
N LYS A 172 4.58 -23.94 -37.90
CA LYS A 172 5.76 -24.80 -38.14
C LYS A 172 5.76 -26.11 -37.33
N SER A 173 4.80 -26.28 -36.41
CA SER A 173 4.64 -27.46 -35.56
C SER A 173 3.16 -27.82 -35.35
N ASP A 174 2.81 -29.09 -35.51
CA ASP A 174 1.50 -29.67 -35.16
C ASP A 174 1.36 -29.84 -33.63
N VAL A 175 1.51 -28.75 -32.88
CA VAL A 175 1.48 -28.74 -31.42
C VAL A 175 0.23 -27.98 -30.97
N LEU A 176 -0.54 -28.61 -30.09
CA LEU A 176 -1.64 -27.98 -29.35
C LEU A 176 -1.26 -27.92 -27.88
N GLY A 177 -0.98 -26.72 -27.38
CA GLY A 177 -0.41 -26.51 -26.05
C GLY A 177 0.94 -27.20 -25.90
N VAL A 178 0.93 -28.36 -25.22
CA VAL A 178 2.14 -29.11 -24.82
C VAL A 178 2.22 -30.50 -25.46
N SER A 179 1.27 -30.84 -26.34
CA SER A 179 1.18 -32.14 -26.99
C SER A 179 1.09 -31.99 -28.50
N SER A 180 1.70 -32.93 -29.24
CA SER A 180 1.49 -33.04 -30.68
C SER A 180 0.07 -33.47 -30.96
N TYR A 181 -0.66 -32.69 -31.75
CA TYR A 181 -2.05 -32.97 -32.12
C TYR A 181 -2.34 -32.37 -33.49
N SER A 182 -2.99 -33.17 -34.33
CA SER A 182 -3.54 -32.73 -35.60
C SER A 182 -4.95 -33.29 -35.73
N ALA A 183 -5.90 -32.43 -36.09
CA ALA A 183 -7.28 -32.84 -36.30
C ALA A 183 -7.37 -33.60 -37.64
N ASP A 184 -8.11 -34.71 -37.63
CA ASP A 184 -8.36 -35.48 -38.86
C ASP A 184 -9.12 -34.62 -39.89
N PRO A 185 -8.59 -34.44 -41.12
CA PRO A 185 -9.22 -33.60 -42.13
C PRO A 185 -10.64 -34.04 -42.52
N HIS A 186 -10.93 -35.35 -42.51
CA HIS A 186 -12.28 -35.85 -42.80
C HIS A 186 -13.28 -35.39 -41.73
N THR A 187 -12.90 -35.53 -40.46
CA THR A 187 -13.68 -35.03 -39.32
C THR A 187 -13.95 -33.52 -39.42
N LEU A 188 -12.99 -32.72 -39.89
CA LEU A 188 -13.18 -31.28 -40.08
C LEU A 188 -14.19 -30.95 -41.18
N VAL A 189 -14.20 -31.72 -42.27
CA VAL A 189 -15.17 -31.56 -43.37
C VAL A 189 -16.58 -31.89 -42.90
N ASP A 190 -16.74 -33.00 -42.17
CA ASP A 190 -18.04 -33.45 -41.66
C ASP A 190 -18.64 -32.45 -40.66
N LEU A 191 -17.78 -31.81 -39.85
CA LEU A 191 -18.21 -30.85 -38.83
C LEU A 191 -18.28 -29.40 -39.32
N LYS A 192 -18.06 -29.10 -40.61
CA LYS A 192 -17.87 -27.73 -41.13
C LYS A 192 -18.87 -26.68 -40.62
N ASN A 193 -20.16 -27.04 -40.45
CA ASN A 193 -21.21 -26.12 -39.99
C ASN A 193 -21.36 -26.04 -38.46
N GLN A 194 -20.63 -26.88 -37.73
CA GLN A 194 -20.68 -27.06 -36.27
C GLN A 194 -19.33 -26.69 -35.62
N LEU A 195 -18.50 -25.95 -36.34
CA LEU A 195 -17.24 -25.40 -35.86
C LEU A 195 -17.36 -23.91 -35.57
N LEU A 196 -16.58 -23.44 -34.62
CA LEU A 196 -16.37 -22.05 -34.29
C LEU A 196 -14.91 -21.70 -34.60
N LEU A 197 -14.70 -20.69 -35.44
CA LEU A 197 -13.38 -20.11 -35.68
C LEU A 197 -13.23 -18.85 -34.83
N THR A 198 -12.26 -18.87 -33.92
CA THR A 198 -11.91 -17.71 -33.09
C THR A 198 -11.03 -16.72 -33.86
N PRO A 199 -10.96 -15.43 -33.45
CA PRO A 199 -10.28 -14.42 -34.25
C PRO A 199 -8.75 -14.60 -34.38
N ASN A 200 -8.14 -15.41 -33.51
CA ASN A 200 -6.74 -15.82 -33.59
C ASN A 200 -6.53 -17.09 -34.45
N GLY A 201 -7.56 -17.55 -35.15
CA GLY A 201 -7.46 -18.64 -36.12
C GLY A 201 -7.49 -20.05 -35.53
N VAL A 202 -7.99 -20.21 -34.30
CA VAL A 202 -8.12 -21.52 -33.63
C VAL A 202 -9.55 -22.05 -33.77
N LEU A 203 -9.68 -23.32 -34.16
CA LEU A 203 -10.96 -24.00 -34.29
C LEU A 203 -11.42 -24.63 -32.99
N TYR A 204 -12.72 -24.51 -32.73
CA TYR A 204 -13.42 -25.16 -31.63
C TYR A 204 -14.68 -25.85 -32.12
N VAL A 205 -15.07 -26.96 -31.50
CA VAL A 205 -16.40 -27.56 -31.73
C VAL A 205 -17.50 -26.79 -30.97
N GLN A 206 -18.67 -26.68 -31.58
CA GLN A 206 -19.83 -26.04 -30.94
C GLN A 206 -20.41 -26.90 -29.78
N PRO A 207 -21.14 -26.28 -28.82
CA PRO A 207 -21.71 -26.97 -27.66
C PRO A 207 -22.60 -28.17 -27.97
N GLU A 208 -23.30 -28.14 -29.11
CA GLU A 208 -24.24 -29.16 -29.58
C GLU A 208 -23.54 -30.50 -29.82
N ILE A 209 -22.26 -30.45 -30.25
CA ILE A 209 -21.43 -31.64 -30.45
C ILE A 209 -20.76 -32.05 -29.14
N ARG A 210 -20.19 -31.06 -28.43
CA ARG A 210 -19.54 -31.30 -27.16
C ARG A 210 -19.48 -30.03 -26.31
N LYS A 211 -20.18 -30.04 -25.17
CA LYS A 211 -19.98 -29.02 -24.14
C LYS A 211 -18.64 -29.23 -23.43
N GLY A 212 -17.78 -28.22 -23.45
CA GLY A 212 -16.46 -28.27 -22.83
C GLY A 212 -16.51 -28.38 -21.30
N VAL A 213 -15.45 -28.96 -20.71
CA VAL A 213 -15.31 -29.09 -19.25
C VAL A 213 -15.16 -27.73 -18.57
N LEU A 214 -14.34 -26.82 -19.14
CA LEU A 214 -14.15 -25.47 -18.60
C LEU A 214 -15.43 -24.61 -18.65
N PRO A 215 -16.19 -24.56 -19.77
CA PRO A 215 -17.51 -23.94 -19.83
C PRO A 215 -18.45 -24.43 -18.72
N ARG A 216 -18.61 -25.76 -18.54
CA ARG A 216 -19.43 -26.33 -17.46
C ARG A 216 -18.95 -25.88 -16.08
N LEU A 217 -17.65 -25.99 -15.81
CA LEU A 217 -17.07 -25.61 -14.52
C LEU A 217 -17.38 -24.15 -14.18
N LEU A 218 -17.19 -23.24 -15.13
CA LEU A 218 -17.39 -21.82 -14.91
C LEU A 218 -18.87 -21.44 -14.82
N GLU A 219 -19.74 -22.06 -15.60
CA GLU A 219 -21.19 -21.90 -15.52
C GLU A 219 -21.72 -22.31 -14.12
N GLU A 220 -21.30 -23.47 -13.61
CA GLU A 220 -21.65 -23.94 -12.26
C GLU A 220 -21.11 -22.99 -11.17
N ILE A 221 -19.86 -22.52 -11.30
CA ILE A 221 -19.25 -21.58 -10.34
C ILE A 221 -19.97 -20.22 -10.34
N LEU A 222 -20.25 -19.65 -11.51
CA LEU A 222 -20.87 -18.34 -11.63
C LEU A 222 -22.34 -18.37 -11.17
N SER A 223 -23.10 -19.39 -11.57
CA SER A 223 -24.50 -19.58 -11.13
C SER A 223 -24.59 -19.78 -9.61
N THR A 224 -23.75 -20.66 -9.05
CA THR A 224 -23.66 -20.86 -7.60
C THR A 224 -23.29 -19.57 -6.89
N ARG A 225 -22.37 -18.79 -7.45
CA ARG A 225 -21.97 -17.50 -6.86
C ARG A 225 -23.13 -16.51 -6.82
N ILE A 226 -23.93 -16.43 -7.89
CA ILE A 226 -25.13 -15.59 -7.95
C ILE A 226 -26.13 -16.03 -6.88
N MET A 227 -26.40 -17.34 -6.78
CA MET A 227 -27.28 -17.91 -5.75
C MET A 227 -26.80 -17.57 -4.34
N VAL A 228 -25.51 -17.75 -4.03
CA VAL A 228 -24.94 -17.43 -2.71
C VAL A 228 -25.06 -15.94 -2.40
N LYS A 229 -24.80 -15.06 -3.38
CA LYS A 229 -24.99 -13.60 -3.18
C LYS A 229 -26.45 -13.23 -2.92
N GLN A 230 -27.40 -13.86 -3.62
CA GLN A 230 -28.82 -13.63 -3.39
C GLN A 230 -29.26 -14.13 -2.01
N ALA A 231 -28.82 -15.32 -1.61
CA ALA A 231 -29.07 -15.87 -0.28
C ALA A 231 -28.49 -14.96 0.82
N MET A 232 -27.28 -14.44 0.62
CA MET A 232 -26.61 -13.52 1.54
C MET A 232 -27.39 -12.21 1.75
N LYS A 233 -28.01 -11.67 0.70
CA LYS A 233 -28.87 -10.47 0.80
C LYS A 233 -30.16 -10.69 1.58
N LYS A 234 -30.65 -11.93 1.66
CA LYS A 234 -31.89 -12.28 2.40
C LYS A 234 -31.66 -12.52 3.89
N LEU A 235 -30.40 -12.54 4.34
CA LEU A 235 -30.07 -12.80 5.74
C LEU A 235 -30.41 -11.60 6.61
N SER A 236 -30.94 -11.90 7.80
CA SER A 236 -31.18 -10.89 8.83
C SER A 236 -29.88 -10.50 9.55
N PRO A 237 -29.80 -9.29 10.16
CA PRO A 237 -28.62 -8.84 10.89
C PRO A 237 -28.20 -9.74 12.07
N SER A 238 -29.11 -10.57 12.61
CA SER A 238 -28.81 -11.54 13.67
C SER A 238 -28.01 -12.74 13.17
N GLN A 239 -28.05 -13.03 11.86
CA GLN A 239 -27.40 -14.19 11.24
C GLN A 239 -25.97 -13.89 10.76
N GLN A 240 -25.17 -13.22 11.59
CA GLN A 240 -23.83 -12.76 11.21
C GLN A 240 -22.88 -13.91 10.83
N VAL A 241 -22.95 -15.04 11.53
CA VAL A 241 -22.12 -16.22 11.24
C VAL A 241 -22.41 -16.75 9.84
N LEU A 242 -23.69 -16.90 9.50
CA LEU A 242 -24.11 -17.37 8.18
C LEU A 242 -23.74 -16.38 7.09
N HIS A 243 -23.83 -15.07 7.37
CA HIS A 243 -23.38 -14.03 6.46
C HIS A 243 -21.88 -14.14 6.17
N ARG A 244 -21.03 -14.37 7.20
CA ARG A 244 -19.58 -14.59 7.01
C ARG A 244 -19.29 -15.82 6.16
N ILE A 245 -20.00 -16.94 6.40
CA ILE A 245 -19.89 -18.17 5.61
C ILE A 245 -20.23 -17.92 4.14
N PHE A 246 -21.37 -17.26 3.86
CA PHE A 246 -21.76 -16.96 2.47
C PHE A 246 -20.81 -15.98 1.80
N ASN A 247 -20.27 -15.00 2.54
CA ASN A 247 -19.26 -14.11 2.01
C ASN A 247 -17.95 -14.86 1.67
N ALA A 248 -17.51 -15.77 2.54
CA ALA A 248 -16.35 -16.63 2.27
C ALA A 248 -16.56 -17.48 1.00
N ARG A 249 -17.73 -18.11 0.85
CA ARG A 249 -18.10 -18.90 -0.34
C ARG A 249 -18.13 -18.06 -1.62
N GLN A 250 -18.75 -16.88 -1.63
CA GLN A 250 -18.79 -16.07 -2.85
C GLN A 250 -17.41 -15.54 -3.26
N LEU A 251 -16.53 -15.26 -2.28
CA LEU A 251 -15.14 -14.90 -2.54
C LEU A 251 -14.34 -16.08 -3.09
N ALA A 252 -14.55 -17.29 -2.56
CA ALA A 252 -13.97 -18.53 -3.07
C ALA A 252 -14.30 -18.73 -4.55
N LEU A 253 -15.59 -18.66 -4.88
CA LEU A 253 -16.10 -18.84 -6.23
C LEU A 253 -15.59 -17.73 -7.18
N LYS A 254 -15.56 -16.47 -6.72
CA LYS A 254 -14.97 -15.36 -7.48
C LYS A 254 -13.50 -15.63 -7.80
N LEU A 255 -12.74 -16.11 -6.82
CA LEU A 255 -11.32 -16.36 -6.97
C LEU A 255 -11.09 -17.45 -8.02
N ILE A 256 -11.80 -18.57 -7.95
CA ILE A 256 -11.65 -19.66 -8.92
C ILE A 256 -11.97 -19.19 -10.33
N ALA A 257 -13.12 -18.53 -10.53
CA ALA A 257 -13.49 -18.00 -11.84
C ALA A 257 -12.37 -17.13 -12.45
N ASN A 258 -11.75 -16.25 -11.66
CA ASN A 258 -10.67 -15.40 -12.12
C ASN A 258 -9.35 -16.14 -12.40
N VAL A 259 -9.03 -17.19 -11.63
CA VAL A 259 -7.77 -17.93 -11.81
C VAL A 259 -7.86 -19.05 -12.85
N THR A 260 -9.06 -19.48 -13.26
CA THR A 260 -9.25 -20.56 -14.25
C THR A 260 -8.59 -20.22 -15.59
N TYR A 261 -8.75 -18.99 -16.10
CA TYR A 261 -8.01 -18.54 -17.29
C TYR A 261 -6.49 -18.57 -17.05
N GLY A 262 -6.02 -18.11 -15.89
CA GLY A 262 -4.59 -18.12 -15.56
C GLY A 262 -3.98 -19.53 -15.53
N TYR A 263 -4.79 -20.57 -15.34
CA TYR A 263 -4.35 -21.96 -15.42
C TYR A 263 -4.02 -22.38 -16.86
N THR A 264 -4.83 -21.97 -17.83
CA THR A 264 -4.57 -22.23 -19.26
C THR A 264 -3.36 -21.42 -19.76
N ALA A 265 -3.17 -20.22 -19.21
CA ALA A 265 -2.11 -19.28 -19.59
C ALA A 265 -0.75 -19.48 -18.89
N ALA A 266 -0.56 -20.56 -18.12
CA ALA A 266 0.62 -20.74 -17.27
C ALA A 266 1.87 -21.24 -18.04
N GLY A 267 2.47 -20.39 -18.89
CA GLY A 267 3.57 -20.75 -19.79
C GLY A 267 4.92 -21.13 -19.15
N PHE A 268 5.17 -20.74 -17.88
CA PHE A 268 6.47 -20.95 -17.22
C PHE A 268 6.46 -22.10 -16.21
N SER A 269 5.46 -22.13 -15.34
CA SER A 269 5.32 -23.10 -14.24
C SER A 269 3.94 -23.78 -14.24
N GLY A 270 3.28 -23.80 -15.40
CA GLY A 270 1.98 -24.44 -15.59
C GLY A 270 2.05 -25.95 -15.48
N ARG A 271 0.96 -26.55 -15.00
CA ARG A 271 0.82 -28.01 -14.98
C ARG A 271 0.06 -28.56 -16.18
N MET A 272 -0.80 -27.76 -16.81
CA MET A 272 -1.48 -28.11 -18.06
C MET A 272 -1.77 -26.85 -18.90
N PRO A 273 -0.75 -26.10 -19.33
CA PRO A 273 -0.94 -24.89 -20.11
C PRO A 273 -1.36 -25.20 -21.56
N CYS A 274 -2.06 -24.25 -22.19
CA CYS A 274 -2.44 -24.32 -23.60
C CYS A 274 -2.47 -22.90 -24.16
N ALA A 275 -1.44 -22.55 -24.93
CA ALA A 275 -1.25 -21.21 -25.48
C ALA A 275 -2.40 -20.80 -26.42
N GLU A 276 -2.83 -21.70 -27.30
CA GLU A 276 -3.93 -21.48 -28.24
C GLU A 276 -5.23 -21.16 -27.51
N LEU A 277 -5.52 -21.87 -26.42
CA LEU A 277 -6.70 -21.65 -25.61
C LEU A 277 -6.63 -20.30 -24.88
N ALA A 278 -5.49 -19.98 -24.25
CA ALA A 278 -5.28 -18.71 -23.57
C ALA A 278 -5.42 -17.53 -24.54
N ASP A 279 -4.79 -17.62 -25.71
CA ASP A 279 -4.85 -16.59 -26.75
C ASP A 279 -6.27 -16.40 -27.29
N SER A 280 -7.01 -17.47 -27.51
CA SER A 280 -8.40 -17.40 -27.98
C SER A 280 -9.29 -16.65 -26.99
N ILE A 281 -9.13 -16.92 -25.69
CA ILE A 281 -9.88 -16.23 -24.63
C ILE A 281 -9.57 -14.73 -24.63
N VAL A 282 -8.28 -14.36 -24.67
CA VAL A 282 -7.83 -12.96 -24.67
C VAL A 282 -8.30 -12.24 -25.92
N GLN A 283 -8.19 -12.87 -27.08
CA GLN A 283 -8.55 -12.28 -28.37
C GLN A 283 -10.07 -12.08 -28.50
N CYS A 284 -10.89 -13.03 -28.04
CA CYS A 284 -12.34 -12.84 -27.97
C CYS A 284 -12.72 -11.70 -27.03
N GLY A 285 -12.09 -11.60 -25.85
CA GLY A 285 -12.31 -10.49 -24.92
C GLY A 285 -11.93 -9.14 -25.52
N ARG A 286 -10.77 -9.07 -26.18
CA ARG A 286 -10.31 -7.89 -26.90
C ARG A 286 -11.29 -7.46 -27.99
N ARG A 287 -11.71 -8.38 -28.86
CA ARG A 287 -12.66 -8.10 -29.94
C ARG A 287 -14.00 -7.60 -29.41
N THR A 288 -14.47 -8.19 -28.31
CA THR A 288 -15.70 -7.77 -27.62
C THR A 288 -15.59 -6.32 -27.14
N LEU A 289 -14.49 -5.95 -26.49
CA LEU A 289 -14.27 -4.59 -26.02
C LEU A 289 -14.11 -3.59 -27.18
N GLU A 290 -13.36 -3.93 -28.24
CA GLU A 290 -13.20 -3.08 -29.43
C GLU A 290 -14.56 -2.81 -30.12
N THR A 291 -15.39 -3.84 -30.25
CA THR A 291 -16.74 -3.73 -30.83
C THR A 291 -17.62 -2.82 -29.98
N ALA A 292 -17.60 -3.01 -28.66
CA ALA A 292 -18.33 -2.19 -27.71
C ALA A 292 -17.89 -0.71 -27.76
N ILE A 293 -16.58 -0.44 -27.83
CA ILE A 293 -16.02 0.92 -27.97
C ILE A 293 -16.49 1.57 -29.28
N SER A 294 -16.38 0.85 -30.40
CA SER A 294 -16.80 1.33 -31.71
C SER A 294 -18.29 1.70 -31.71
N PHE A 295 -19.12 0.85 -31.12
CA PHE A 295 -20.56 1.06 -31.02
C PHE A 295 -20.90 2.32 -30.22
N VAL A 296 -20.29 2.50 -29.04
CA VAL A 296 -20.54 3.69 -28.19
C VAL A 296 -20.14 4.97 -28.90
N ASN A 297 -18.96 4.99 -29.55
CA ASN A 297 -18.45 6.18 -30.24
C ASN A 297 -19.27 6.56 -31.48
N GLN A 298 -19.90 5.59 -32.15
CA GLN A 298 -20.68 5.83 -33.37
C GLN A 298 -22.16 6.11 -33.11
N HIS A 299 -22.65 5.88 -31.89
CA HIS A 299 -24.08 6.03 -31.60
C HIS A 299 -24.53 7.50 -31.66
N PRO A 300 -25.47 7.86 -32.57
CA PRO A 300 -25.75 9.26 -32.89
C PRO A 300 -26.45 10.03 -31.77
N LEU A 301 -27.20 9.34 -30.90
CA LEU A 301 -28.03 9.97 -29.87
C LEU A 301 -27.26 10.26 -28.58
N TRP A 302 -26.27 9.44 -28.23
CA TRP A 302 -25.60 9.53 -26.94
C TRP A 302 -24.58 10.67 -26.89
N LYS A 303 -24.02 11.07 -28.04
CA LYS A 303 -22.92 12.05 -28.12
C LYS A 303 -21.80 11.71 -27.12
N ALA A 304 -21.47 10.43 -27.06
CA ALA A 304 -20.54 9.85 -26.10
C ALA A 304 -19.17 9.63 -26.73
N ARG A 305 -18.10 9.69 -25.92
CA ARG A 305 -16.73 9.37 -26.36
C ARG A 305 -16.05 8.47 -25.34
N VAL A 306 -15.55 7.33 -25.78
CA VAL A 306 -14.70 6.48 -24.93
C VAL A 306 -13.30 7.10 -24.82
N VAL A 307 -12.93 7.53 -23.62
CA VAL A 307 -11.66 8.23 -23.33
C VAL A 307 -10.59 7.30 -22.74
N TYR A 308 -11.00 6.12 -22.25
CA TYR A 308 -10.09 5.10 -21.74
C TYR A 308 -10.77 3.72 -21.72
N GLY A 309 -9.96 2.65 -21.78
CA GLY A 309 -10.40 1.28 -21.63
C GLY A 309 -9.26 0.41 -21.10
N ASP A 310 -9.56 -0.45 -20.12
CA ASP A 310 -8.60 -1.34 -19.47
C ASP A 310 -9.15 -2.75 -19.41
N THR A 311 -8.80 -3.57 -20.39
CA THR A 311 -9.12 -5.01 -20.53
C THR A 311 -10.61 -5.35 -20.55
N ASP A 312 -11.32 -5.14 -19.45
CA ASP A 312 -12.73 -5.42 -19.19
C ASP A 312 -13.57 -4.16 -18.98
N SER A 313 -12.94 -3.01 -18.75
CA SER A 313 -13.63 -1.75 -18.49
C SER A 313 -13.52 -0.72 -19.61
N MET A 314 -14.55 0.14 -19.73
CA MET A 314 -14.57 1.30 -20.62
C MET A 314 -15.08 2.55 -19.91
N PHE A 315 -14.45 3.69 -20.24
CA PHE A 315 -14.68 4.98 -19.62
C PHE A 315 -15.26 5.92 -20.68
N VAL A 316 -16.52 6.30 -20.49
CA VAL A 316 -17.31 7.02 -21.47
C VAL A 316 -17.55 8.44 -20.99
N LEU A 317 -16.93 9.42 -21.66
CA LEU A 317 -17.14 10.84 -21.42
C LEU A 317 -18.48 11.28 -21.99
N LEU A 318 -19.28 11.93 -21.16
CA LEU A 318 -20.56 12.56 -21.52
C LEU A 318 -20.46 14.07 -21.30
N LYS A 319 -19.82 14.76 -22.24
CA LYS A 319 -19.50 16.18 -22.15
C LYS A 319 -20.77 17.05 -22.02
N GLY A 320 -20.81 17.92 -21.01
CA GLY A 320 -21.92 18.85 -20.78
C GLY A 320 -23.23 18.20 -20.31
N ARG A 321 -23.20 16.93 -19.88
CA ARG A 321 -24.38 16.22 -19.35
C ARG A 321 -24.45 16.33 -17.83
N SER A 322 -25.67 16.22 -17.29
CA SER A 322 -25.85 16.09 -15.84
C SER A 322 -25.44 14.69 -15.36
N ARG A 323 -25.21 14.56 -14.05
CA ARG A 323 -24.90 13.25 -13.44
C ARG A 323 -26.07 12.28 -13.60
N GLU A 324 -27.30 12.74 -13.43
CA GLU A 324 -28.53 11.95 -13.58
C GLU A 324 -28.68 11.45 -15.03
N GLU A 325 -28.42 12.31 -16.02
CA GLU A 325 -28.38 11.91 -17.42
C GLU A 325 -27.28 10.87 -17.67
N ALA A 326 -26.11 11.03 -17.05
CA ALA A 326 -25.00 10.07 -17.17
C ALA A 326 -25.35 8.69 -16.62
N PHE A 327 -26.07 8.60 -15.50
CA PHE A 327 -26.60 7.34 -14.98
C PHE A 327 -27.61 6.69 -15.93
N ARG A 328 -28.50 7.47 -16.55
CA ARG A 328 -29.46 6.95 -17.53
C ARG A 328 -28.76 6.41 -18.78
N ILE A 329 -27.92 7.24 -19.41
CA ILE A 329 -27.18 6.88 -20.63
C ILE A 329 -26.25 5.68 -20.35
N GLY A 330 -25.58 5.65 -19.20
CA GLY A 330 -24.73 4.53 -18.81
C GLY A 330 -25.49 3.19 -18.72
N LYS A 331 -26.73 3.21 -18.21
CA LYS A 331 -27.60 2.02 -18.18
C LYS A 331 -28.05 1.62 -19.59
N GLU A 332 -28.42 2.58 -20.44
CA GLU A 332 -28.78 2.32 -21.84
C GLU A 332 -27.63 1.64 -22.59
N ILE A 333 -26.41 2.20 -22.48
CA ILE A 333 -25.20 1.62 -23.09
C ILE A 333 -24.98 0.18 -22.60
N ALA A 334 -25.05 -0.05 -21.29
CA ALA A 334 -24.88 -1.37 -20.71
C ALA A 334 -25.89 -2.39 -21.24
N SER A 335 -27.17 -2.00 -21.35
CA SER A 335 -28.23 -2.85 -21.89
C SER A 335 -28.05 -3.14 -23.39
N SER A 336 -27.77 -2.12 -24.20
CA SER A 336 -27.56 -2.29 -25.64
C SER A 336 -26.36 -3.18 -25.95
N ILE A 337 -25.23 -2.99 -25.24
CA ILE A 337 -24.04 -3.82 -25.46
C ILE A 337 -24.26 -5.24 -24.98
N THR A 338 -24.92 -5.44 -23.85
CA THR A 338 -25.26 -6.79 -23.37
C THR A 338 -26.14 -7.54 -24.40
N ALA A 339 -27.14 -6.87 -24.98
CA ALA A 339 -28.04 -7.49 -25.97
C ALA A 339 -27.34 -7.88 -27.28
N MET A 340 -26.22 -7.25 -27.64
CA MET A 340 -25.45 -7.57 -28.84
C MET A 340 -24.47 -8.74 -28.65
N ASN A 341 -24.24 -9.18 -27.42
CA ASN A 341 -23.28 -10.23 -27.11
C ASN A 341 -23.98 -11.55 -26.74
N PRO A 342 -23.32 -12.70 -26.99
CA PRO A 342 -23.86 -14.00 -26.60
C PRO A 342 -23.94 -14.13 -25.06
N ASP A 343 -24.91 -14.89 -24.57
CA ASP A 343 -24.99 -15.25 -23.15
C ASP A 343 -23.74 -16.06 -22.73
N PRO A 344 -23.11 -15.81 -21.55
CA PRO A 344 -23.50 -14.90 -20.47
C PRO A 344 -22.76 -13.55 -20.47
N VAL A 345 -22.28 -13.08 -21.61
CA VAL A 345 -21.46 -11.86 -21.71
C VAL A 345 -22.30 -10.62 -21.40
N THR A 346 -22.12 -10.08 -20.20
CA THR A 346 -22.90 -8.94 -19.69
C THR A 346 -22.00 -7.75 -19.39
N LEU A 347 -22.33 -6.59 -19.95
CA LEU A 347 -21.72 -5.32 -19.58
C LEU A 347 -22.49 -4.70 -18.42
N LYS A 348 -21.79 -4.31 -17.36
CA LYS A 348 -22.39 -3.73 -16.17
C LYS A 348 -22.02 -2.26 -16.04
N PHE A 349 -23.02 -1.43 -15.78
CA PHE A 349 -22.80 -0.08 -15.28
C PHE A 349 -22.32 -0.13 -13.82
N GLU A 350 -21.13 0.41 -13.55
CA GLU A 350 -20.57 0.42 -12.20
C GLU A 350 -20.83 1.74 -11.48
N LYS A 351 -20.43 2.85 -12.08
CA LYS A 351 -20.39 4.17 -11.43
C LYS A 351 -20.20 5.29 -12.45
N VAL A 352 -20.38 6.53 -11.98
CA VAL A 352 -19.99 7.76 -12.66
C VAL A 352 -18.85 8.43 -11.90
N TYR A 353 -17.82 8.85 -12.61
CA TYR A 353 -16.81 9.77 -12.08
C TYR A 353 -17.16 11.21 -12.42
N GLN A 354 -17.19 12.09 -11.41
CA GLN A 354 -17.35 13.52 -11.62
C GLN A 354 -16.84 14.34 -10.41
N PRO A 355 -15.76 15.13 -10.53
CA PRO A 355 -14.78 15.14 -11.61
C PRO A 355 -13.76 13.99 -11.50
N CYS A 356 -12.87 13.84 -12.50
CA CYS A 356 -11.75 12.89 -12.45
C CYS A 356 -10.50 13.33 -13.21
N PHE A 357 -9.38 12.66 -12.92
CA PHE A 357 -8.13 12.70 -13.67
C PHE A 357 -7.86 11.32 -14.27
N LEU A 358 -7.59 11.29 -15.57
CA LEU A 358 -6.97 10.15 -16.24
C LEU A 358 -5.51 10.53 -16.50
N LEU A 359 -4.56 9.78 -15.93
CA LEU A 359 -3.13 10.15 -16.00
C LEU A 359 -2.40 9.33 -17.05
N THR A 360 -2.34 8.01 -16.85
CA THR A 360 -1.70 7.04 -17.74
C THR A 360 -2.42 5.71 -17.56
N LYS A 361 -2.05 4.70 -18.36
CA LYS A 361 -2.55 3.32 -18.18
C LYS A 361 -2.50 2.90 -16.71
N LYS A 362 -3.64 2.41 -16.22
CA LYS A 362 -3.86 1.93 -14.84
C LYS A 362 -3.61 2.99 -13.74
N ARG A 363 -3.61 4.27 -14.09
CA ARG A 363 -3.42 5.41 -13.17
C ARG A 363 -4.48 6.48 -13.40
N TYR A 364 -5.47 6.51 -12.52
CA TYR A 364 -6.58 7.46 -12.58
C TYR A 364 -7.18 7.67 -11.18
N VAL A 365 -7.87 8.78 -11.01
CA VAL A 365 -8.51 9.15 -9.74
C VAL A 365 -9.76 9.99 -10.00
N GLY A 366 -10.84 9.76 -9.26
CA GLY A 366 -12.08 10.49 -9.44
C GLY A 366 -13.00 10.42 -8.24
N TYR A 367 -13.95 11.35 -8.18
CA TYR A 367 -15.10 11.26 -7.29
C TYR A 367 -16.15 10.33 -7.88
N SER A 368 -16.31 9.18 -7.24
CA SER A 368 -17.17 8.06 -7.64
C SER A 368 -18.56 8.20 -7.06
N TYR A 369 -19.57 8.09 -7.92
CA TYR A 369 -20.97 7.96 -7.57
C TYR A 369 -21.53 6.63 -8.11
N GLU A 370 -22.05 5.81 -7.22
CA GLU A 370 -22.64 4.50 -7.55
C GLU A 370 -24.17 4.57 -7.73
N SER A 371 -24.82 5.61 -7.20
CA SER A 371 -26.24 5.88 -7.43
C SER A 371 -26.53 7.37 -7.66
N PRO A 372 -27.63 7.72 -8.36
CA PRO A 372 -28.05 9.11 -8.55
C PRO A 372 -28.35 9.84 -7.24
N GLU A 373 -28.86 9.12 -6.24
CA GLU A 373 -29.25 9.65 -4.93
C GLU A 373 -28.04 9.87 -3.99
N GLN A 374 -26.85 9.42 -4.40
CA GLN A 374 -25.63 9.58 -3.63
C GLN A 374 -25.14 11.04 -3.66
N ASN A 375 -25.25 11.73 -2.52
CA ASN A 375 -24.79 13.10 -2.37
C ASN A 375 -23.27 13.20 -2.21
N GLU A 376 -22.69 12.42 -1.29
CA GLU A 376 -21.25 12.46 -1.01
C GLU A 376 -20.47 11.52 -1.93
N PRO A 377 -19.42 11.99 -2.62
CA PRO A 377 -18.61 11.13 -3.48
C PRO A 377 -17.69 10.20 -2.69
N VAL A 378 -17.36 9.06 -3.29
CA VAL A 378 -16.25 8.22 -2.84
C VAL A 378 -14.99 8.62 -3.60
N PHE A 379 -13.91 8.98 -2.89
CA PHE A 379 -12.61 9.23 -3.52
C PHE A 379 -12.00 7.90 -4.00
N ASP A 380 -12.11 7.62 -5.29
CA ASP A 380 -11.57 6.40 -5.88
C ASP A 380 -10.26 6.70 -6.61
N ALA A 381 -9.17 6.10 -6.14
CA ALA A 381 -7.85 6.22 -6.70
C ALA A 381 -7.30 4.85 -7.13
N LYS A 382 -6.76 4.78 -8.35
CA LYS A 382 -6.17 3.57 -8.92
C LYS A 382 -4.75 3.86 -9.39
N GLY A 383 -3.79 3.08 -8.90
CA GLY A 383 -2.38 3.11 -9.35
C GLY A 383 -1.55 4.35 -9.02
N ILE A 384 -2.17 5.42 -8.51
CA ILE A 384 -1.50 6.65 -8.06
C ILE A 384 -0.96 6.51 -6.62
N GLU A 385 -0.13 7.46 -6.21
CA GLU A 385 0.65 7.40 -4.97
C GLU A 385 -0.20 7.40 -3.71
N THR A 386 -1.49 7.76 -3.76
CA THR A 386 -2.40 7.70 -2.61
C THR A 386 -2.69 6.27 -2.12
N VAL A 387 -2.66 5.28 -3.03
CA VAL A 387 -2.95 3.87 -2.72
C VAL A 387 -1.71 2.97 -2.77
N ARG A 388 -0.57 3.54 -3.17
CA ARG A 388 0.70 2.82 -3.23
C ARG A 388 1.38 2.80 -1.87
N ARG A 389 2.20 1.77 -1.64
CA ARG A 389 2.92 1.54 -0.38
C ARG A 389 4.44 1.71 -0.51
N ASP A 390 4.94 2.11 -1.68
CA ASP A 390 6.37 2.28 -1.93
C ASP A 390 6.88 3.70 -1.65
N THR A 391 5.97 4.63 -1.36
CA THR A 391 6.22 6.02 -0.95
C THR A 391 5.96 6.21 0.54
N CYS A 392 6.41 7.34 1.11
CA CYS A 392 6.07 7.70 2.49
C CYS A 392 4.64 8.25 2.60
N PRO A 393 3.97 8.12 3.77
CA PRO A 393 2.58 8.59 3.96
C PRO A 393 2.33 10.06 3.64
N ALA A 394 3.32 10.94 3.83
CA ALA A 394 3.22 12.35 3.50
C ALA A 394 2.84 12.59 2.02
N VAL A 395 3.41 11.79 1.10
CA VAL A 395 3.08 11.91 -0.33
C VAL A 395 1.61 11.60 -0.57
N ALA A 396 1.11 10.49 -0.02
CA ALA A 396 -0.28 10.07 -0.17
C ALA A 396 -1.24 11.11 0.41
N LYS A 397 -1.01 11.58 1.65
CA LYS A 397 -1.86 12.57 2.33
C LYS A 397 -1.91 13.91 1.60
N ILE A 398 -0.73 14.43 1.19
CA ILE A 398 -0.64 15.71 0.49
C ILE A 398 -1.28 15.62 -0.89
N LEU A 399 -1.02 14.54 -1.64
CA LEU A 399 -1.61 14.32 -2.96
C LEU A 399 -3.13 14.20 -2.88
N GLU A 400 -3.65 13.34 -2.00
CA GLU A 400 -5.09 13.16 -1.82
C GLU A 400 -5.78 14.48 -1.47
N ARG A 401 -5.28 15.21 -0.46
CA ARG A 401 -5.89 16.49 -0.08
C ARG A 401 -5.83 17.53 -1.20
N SER A 402 -4.74 17.57 -1.97
CA SER A 402 -4.61 18.48 -3.11
C SER A 402 -5.63 18.15 -4.20
N ILE A 403 -5.84 16.88 -4.51
CA ILE A 403 -6.84 16.45 -5.51
C ILE A 403 -8.25 16.77 -5.01
N ARG A 404 -8.54 16.53 -3.72
CA ARG A 404 -9.84 16.87 -3.13
C ARG A 404 -10.15 18.36 -3.23
N ILE A 405 -9.19 19.23 -2.90
CA ILE A 405 -9.32 20.70 -3.08
C ILE A 405 -9.62 21.02 -4.54
N MET A 406 -8.91 20.40 -5.49
CA MET A 406 -9.17 20.62 -6.92
C MET A 406 -10.55 20.13 -7.35
N PHE A 407 -11.03 19.01 -6.82
CA PHE A 407 -12.35 18.47 -7.16
C PHE A 407 -13.49 19.30 -6.56
N GLU A 408 -13.31 19.85 -5.37
CA GLU A 408 -14.30 20.64 -4.63
C GLU A 408 -14.35 22.10 -5.10
N GLU A 409 -13.19 22.74 -5.27
CA GLU A 409 -13.10 24.18 -5.55
C GLU A 409 -12.84 24.49 -7.02
N GLN A 410 -12.34 23.51 -7.80
CA GLN A 410 -11.91 23.69 -9.20
C GLN A 410 -10.93 24.86 -9.43
N ASP A 411 -10.20 25.26 -8.38
CA ASP A 411 -9.24 26.38 -8.41
C ASP A 411 -7.82 25.91 -8.07
N LEU A 412 -6.93 26.01 -9.06
CA LEU A 412 -5.53 25.66 -8.93
C LEU A 412 -4.76 26.54 -7.93
N THR A 413 -5.22 27.78 -7.69
CA THR A 413 -4.63 28.74 -6.76
C THR A 413 -4.75 28.26 -5.31
N LYS A 414 -5.87 27.63 -4.98
CA LYS A 414 -6.14 27.05 -3.66
C LYS A 414 -5.25 25.85 -3.40
N VAL A 415 -5.05 25.02 -4.43
CA VAL A 415 -4.08 23.92 -4.40
C VAL A 415 -2.66 24.47 -4.15
N ARG A 416 -2.23 25.49 -4.91
CA ARG A 416 -0.93 26.14 -4.70
C ARG A 416 -0.76 26.65 -3.28
N THR A 417 -1.75 27.38 -2.75
CA THR A 417 -1.72 27.93 -1.39
C THR A 417 -1.60 26.82 -0.34
N TYR A 418 -2.33 25.71 -0.51
CA TYR A 418 -2.19 24.54 0.35
C TYR A 418 -0.79 23.93 0.29
N LEU A 419 -0.23 23.74 -0.91
CA LEU A 419 1.10 23.16 -1.10
C LEU A 419 2.21 24.03 -0.50
N GLU A 420 2.17 25.35 -0.70
CA GLU A 420 3.13 26.29 -0.11
C GLU A 420 3.12 26.22 1.42
N ARG A 421 1.93 26.08 2.03
CA ARG A 421 1.80 25.86 3.48
C ARG A 421 2.41 24.52 3.90
N GLN A 422 2.15 23.44 3.18
CA GLN A 422 2.73 22.13 3.48
C GLN A 422 4.26 22.16 3.36
N TRP A 423 4.81 22.72 2.29
CA TRP A 423 6.25 22.87 2.12
C TRP A 423 6.86 23.74 3.22
N THR A 424 6.19 24.80 3.65
CA THR A 424 6.61 25.64 4.77
C THR A 424 6.69 24.84 6.07
N HIS A 425 5.69 24.00 6.36
CA HIS A 425 5.69 23.13 7.53
C HIS A 425 6.82 22.11 7.49
N ILE A 426 7.06 21.50 6.32
CA ILE A 426 8.16 20.55 6.14
C ILE A 426 9.51 21.23 6.36
N LEU A 427 9.77 22.36 5.69
CA LEU A 427 11.04 23.11 5.77
C LEU A 427 11.33 23.65 7.18
N SER A 428 10.27 23.97 7.94
CA SER A 428 10.36 24.42 9.33
C SER A 428 10.41 23.28 10.36
N GLY A 429 10.28 22.01 9.94
CA GLY A 429 10.28 20.85 10.82
C GLY A 429 9.00 20.68 11.64
N LYS A 430 7.92 21.40 11.30
CA LYS A 430 6.61 21.33 11.98
C LYS A 430 5.75 20.19 11.42
N VAL A 431 6.32 18.99 11.33
CA VAL A 431 5.66 17.80 10.76
C VAL A 431 5.96 16.56 11.59
N SER A 432 5.06 15.59 11.56
CA SER A 432 5.28 14.31 12.24
C SER A 432 6.23 13.43 11.41
N ILE A 433 7.30 12.94 12.03
CA ILE A 433 8.30 12.05 11.37
C ILE A 433 7.64 10.76 10.88
N LEU A 434 6.56 10.30 11.53
CA LEU A 434 5.77 9.13 11.12
C LEU A 434 5.42 9.17 9.63
N ASP A 435 5.06 10.35 9.12
CA ASP A 435 4.62 10.52 7.73
C ASP A 435 5.76 10.48 6.71
N PHE A 436 7.01 10.46 7.18
CA PHE A 436 8.22 10.44 6.35
C PHE A 436 8.94 9.10 6.37
N ILE A 437 8.42 8.11 7.10
CA ILE A 437 8.98 6.76 7.13
C ILE A 437 8.56 5.99 5.87
N PHE A 438 9.54 5.52 5.12
CA PHE A 438 9.33 4.50 4.11
C PHE A 438 9.31 3.13 4.75
N ALA A 439 8.63 2.17 4.13
CA ALA A 439 8.77 0.75 4.48
C ALA A 439 8.76 -0.06 3.19
N LYS A 440 9.83 -0.81 2.90
CA LYS A 440 9.95 -1.60 1.65
C LYS A 440 10.33 -3.04 1.93
N GLU A 441 9.83 -3.95 1.08
CA GLU A 441 10.14 -5.38 1.19
C GLU A 441 11.63 -5.63 0.95
N VAL A 442 12.25 -6.38 1.86
CA VAL A 442 13.65 -6.79 1.76
C VAL A 442 13.73 -8.27 1.38
N ARG A 443 14.48 -8.57 0.33
CA ARG A 443 14.70 -9.94 -0.19
C ARG A 443 16.20 -10.25 -0.26
N LEU A 444 16.87 -10.23 0.90
CA LEU A 444 18.29 -10.58 1.00
C LEU A 444 18.55 -11.97 0.38
N GLY A 445 19.70 -12.12 -0.27
CA GLY A 445 20.05 -13.32 -1.05
C GLY A 445 19.50 -13.37 -2.49
N THR A 446 18.52 -12.53 -2.86
CA THR A 446 17.97 -12.50 -4.23
C THR A 446 18.44 -11.31 -5.08
N TYR A 447 19.11 -10.34 -4.47
CA TYR A 447 19.61 -9.17 -5.19
C TYR A 447 20.81 -9.57 -6.06
N SER A 448 20.86 -9.03 -7.28
CA SER A 448 21.95 -9.31 -8.21
C SER A 448 23.28 -8.85 -7.63
N ALA A 449 24.29 -9.73 -7.64
CA ALA A 449 25.67 -9.38 -7.30
C ALA A 449 26.26 -8.30 -8.23
N ARG A 450 25.65 -8.06 -9.40
CA ARG A 450 26.05 -7.01 -10.34
C ARG A 450 25.52 -5.62 -9.95
N ALA A 451 24.57 -5.53 -9.03
CA ALA A 451 24.06 -4.24 -8.56
C ALA A 451 25.10 -3.59 -7.63
N SER A 452 25.56 -2.39 -7.99
CA SER A 452 26.58 -1.65 -7.23
C SER A 452 26.12 -1.21 -5.85
N THR A 453 24.81 -1.12 -5.60
CA THR A 453 24.23 -0.69 -4.33
C THR A 453 22.96 -1.44 -4.00
N LEU A 454 22.85 -1.88 -2.75
CA LEU A 454 21.61 -2.47 -2.22
C LEU A 454 20.49 -1.41 -2.14
N PRO A 455 19.21 -1.84 -2.23
CA PRO A 455 18.09 -0.94 -1.96
C PRO A 455 18.15 -0.33 -0.55
N PRO A 456 17.64 0.89 -0.32
CA PRO A 456 17.70 1.58 0.98
C PRO A 456 17.27 0.74 2.20
N ALA A 457 16.14 0.04 2.09
CA ALA A 457 15.66 -0.83 3.17
C ALA A 457 16.58 -2.02 3.46
N ALA A 458 17.24 -2.56 2.42
CA ALA A 458 18.22 -3.63 2.59
C ALA A 458 19.52 -3.12 3.23
N ILE A 459 19.94 -1.87 2.94
CA ILE A 459 21.08 -1.24 3.62
C ILE A 459 20.81 -1.12 5.12
N VAL A 460 19.62 -0.66 5.52
CA VAL A 460 19.24 -0.56 6.94
C VAL A 460 19.25 -1.94 7.60
N ALA A 461 18.67 -2.95 6.94
CA ALA A 461 18.68 -4.32 7.43
C ALA A 461 20.11 -4.87 7.61
N THR A 462 21.00 -4.67 6.63
CA THR A 462 22.40 -5.11 6.73
C THR A 462 23.14 -4.39 7.86
N LYS A 463 22.93 -3.07 8.05
CA LYS A 463 23.49 -2.32 9.20
C LYS A 463 23.00 -2.88 10.54
N ALA A 464 21.72 -3.23 10.64
CA ALA A 464 21.17 -3.87 11.83
C ALA A 464 21.81 -5.24 12.09
N MET A 465 21.98 -6.08 11.05
CA MET A 465 22.64 -7.38 11.15
C MET A 465 24.11 -7.31 11.57
N LEU A 466 24.83 -6.26 11.15
CA LEU A 466 26.21 -6.02 11.60
C LEU A 466 26.27 -5.70 13.10
N SER A 467 25.22 -5.09 13.64
CA SER A 467 25.12 -4.76 15.07
C SER A 467 24.60 -5.94 15.90
N ASP A 468 23.63 -6.68 15.37
CA ASP A 468 23.09 -7.91 15.93
C ASP A 468 22.78 -8.91 14.79
N PRO A 469 23.55 -10.00 14.65
CA PRO A 469 23.31 -11.01 13.62
C PRO A 469 21.90 -11.63 13.65
N ARG A 470 21.19 -11.56 14.79
CA ARG A 470 19.80 -12.04 14.92
C ARG A 470 18.76 -11.07 14.39
N ALA A 471 19.14 -9.85 14.01
CA ALA A 471 18.28 -8.85 13.40
C ALA A 471 18.04 -9.07 11.89
N GLU A 472 18.36 -10.26 11.37
CA GLU A 472 18.10 -10.61 9.98
C GLU A 472 16.59 -10.54 9.66
N PRO A 473 16.18 -9.75 8.64
CA PRO A 473 14.79 -9.65 8.26
C PRO A 473 14.31 -10.94 7.57
N ARG A 474 13.05 -11.31 7.77
CA ARG A 474 12.43 -12.42 7.04
C ARG A 474 12.29 -12.09 5.55
N TYR A 475 12.13 -13.13 4.73
CA TYR A 475 11.93 -12.95 3.29
C TYR A 475 10.73 -12.05 2.99
N ALA A 476 11.01 -10.96 2.26
CA ALA A 476 10.05 -9.92 1.91
C ALA A 476 9.37 -9.24 3.11
N GLU A 477 10.04 -9.20 4.25
CA GLU A 477 9.69 -8.35 5.38
C GLU A 477 9.84 -6.88 4.99
N ARG A 478 8.92 -6.02 5.46
CA ARG A 478 8.96 -4.59 5.17
C ARG A 478 9.80 -3.88 6.22
N VAL A 479 11.00 -3.48 5.84
CA VAL A 479 11.94 -2.78 6.73
C VAL A 479 11.73 -1.27 6.61
N PRO A 480 11.49 -0.56 7.73
CA PRO A 480 11.29 0.87 7.72
C PRO A 480 12.62 1.63 7.61
N TYR A 481 12.60 2.79 6.96
CA TYR A 481 13.77 3.67 6.88
C TYR A 481 13.37 5.13 6.65
N VAL A 482 14.29 6.04 6.96
CA VAL A 482 14.16 7.49 6.71
C VAL A 482 15.38 8.03 5.96
N VAL A 483 15.19 9.12 5.23
CA VAL A 483 16.27 9.81 4.51
C VAL A 483 16.67 11.08 5.24
N ILE A 484 17.94 11.17 5.59
CA ILE A 484 18.53 12.27 6.36
C ILE A 484 19.43 13.15 5.49
N HIS A 485 19.79 14.32 6.00
CA HIS A 485 20.81 15.15 5.35
C HIS A 485 22.15 14.42 5.36
N GLY A 486 22.84 14.46 4.22
CA GLY A 486 24.21 13.99 4.06
C GLY A 486 25.13 15.13 3.65
N GLU A 487 26.42 14.81 3.50
CA GLU A 487 27.41 15.72 2.95
C GLU A 487 27.06 16.13 1.50
N PRO A 488 27.53 17.30 1.01
CA PRO A 488 27.35 17.68 -0.39
C PRO A 488 27.83 16.57 -1.34
N GLY A 489 26.96 16.12 -2.25
CA GLY A 489 27.24 15.02 -3.17
C GLY A 489 27.02 13.61 -2.61
N ALA A 490 26.60 13.46 -1.36
CA ALA A 490 26.29 12.16 -0.77
C ALA A 490 25.20 11.42 -1.56
N ARG A 491 25.39 10.10 -1.73
CA ARG A 491 24.42 9.26 -2.44
C ARG A 491 23.25 8.97 -1.52
N LEU A 492 22.10 8.61 -2.10
CA LEU A 492 20.93 8.20 -1.33
C LEU A 492 21.25 7.04 -0.36
N ALA A 493 22.09 6.10 -0.78
CA ALA A 493 22.53 4.96 0.04
C ALA A 493 23.21 5.39 1.36
N ASP A 494 23.95 6.51 1.32
CA ASP A 494 24.72 7.03 2.45
C ASP A 494 23.82 7.86 3.40
N MET A 495 22.69 8.36 2.89
CA MET A 495 21.72 9.21 3.59
C MET A 495 20.56 8.43 4.23
N VAL A 496 20.63 7.11 4.31
CA VAL A 496 19.52 6.26 4.79
C VAL A 496 19.87 5.64 6.15
N ILE A 497 18.96 5.81 7.11
CA ILE A 497 19.07 5.27 8.46
C ILE A 497 17.76 4.64 8.95
N ASP A 498 17.87 3.87 10.03
CA ASP A 498 16.73 3.35 10.78
C ASP A 498 15.97 4.50 11.50
N PRO A 499 14.62 4.49 11.54
CA PRO A 499 13.84 5.56 12.18
C PRO A 499 14.15 5.75 13.67
N TYR A 500 14.53 4.70 14.41
CA TYR A 500 14.88 4.84 15.82
C TYR A 500 16.12 5.73 16.01
N GLY A 501 17.11 5.62 15.11
CA GLY A 501 18.30 6.48 15.13
C GLY A 501 17.96 7.96 14.88
N LEU A 502 16.91 8.26 14.11
CA LEU A 502 16.42 9.63 13.96
C LEU A 502 15.60 10.11 15.16
N LEU A 503 15.01 9.22 15.96
CA LEU A 503 14.09 9.53 17.07
C LEU A 503 14.74 9.52 18.46
N GLU A 504 16.00 9.07 18.56
CA GLU A 504 16.78 9.09 19.80
C GLU A 504 17.03 10.52 20.31
N VAL A 505 16.87 10.76 21.62
CA VAL A 505 17.12 12.08 22.21
C VAL A 505 18.61 12.42 22.03
N GLY A 506 18.91 13.61 21.51
CA GLY A 506 20.29 14.01 21.16
C GLY A 506 20.81 13.50 19.82
N SER A 507 19.99 12.83 19.00
CA SER A 507 20.39 12.37 17.66
C SER A 507 20.94 13.51 16.80
N PRO A 508 22.12 13.34 16.15
CA PRO A 508 22.70 14.35 15.27
C PRO A 508 22.02 14.38 13.90
N TYR A 509 21.07 13.49 13.65
CA TYR A 509 20.45 13.35 12.34
C TYR A 509 19.24 14.25 12.16
N ARG A 510 19.05 14.71 10.92
CA ARG A 510 17.91 15.54 10.52
C ARG A 510 17.32 15.00 9.24
N LEU A 511 16.00 15.01 9.16
CA LEU A 511 15.26 14.65 7.95
C LEU A 511 15.69 15.51 6.75
N ASN A 512 15.87 14.91 5.58
CA ASN A 512 16.21 15.64 4.37
C ASN A 512 14.97 16.26 3.71
N GLU A 513 14.53 17.42 4.21
CA GLU A 513 13.29 18.08 3.73
C GLU A 513 13.30 18.29 2.21
N GLN A 514 14.44 18.73 1.67
CA GLN A 514 14.61 19.02 0.26
C GLN A 514 14.43 17.75 -0.58
N TYR A 515 14.99 16.63 -0.15
CA TYR A 515 14.79 15.33 -0.82
C TYR A 515 13.32 14.93 -0.84
N TYR A 516 12.61 15.00 0.30
CA TYR A 516 11.20 14.61 0.34
C TYR A 516 10.33 15.52 -0.53
N ILE A 517 10.55 16.83 -0.51
CA ILE A 517 9.77 17.75 -1.34
C ILE A 517 10.07 17.51 -2.83
N THR A 518 11.34 17.55 -3.24
CA THR A 518 11.72 17.55 -4.66
C THR A 518 11.72 16.18 -5.31
N LYS A 519 12.01 15.11 -4.57
CA LYS A 519 12.14 13.75 -5.12
C LYS A 519 10.92 12.87 -4.85
N GLN A 520 10.06 13.21 -3.90
CA GLN A 520 8.90 12.39 -3.52
C GLN A 520 7.57 13.11 -3.77
N ILE A 521 7.38 14.28 -3.16
CA ILE A 521 6.10 15.01 -3.17
C ILE A 521 5.84 15.66 -4.54
N ILE A 522 6.77 16.50 -5.02
CA ILE A 522 6.61 17.24 -6.28
C ILE A 522 6.37 16.29 -7.47
N PRO A 523 7.14 15.21 -7.69
CA PRO A 523 6.91 14.33 -8.84
C PRO A 523 5.52 13.68 -8.85
N ALA A 524 4.97 13.34 -7.67
CA ALA A 524 3.63 12.76 -7.56
C ALA A 524 2.54 13.77 -7.92
N LEU A 525 2.65 14.98 -7.39
CA LEU A 525 1.71 16.07 -7.69
C LEU A 525 1.84 16.57 -9.13
N GLN A 526 3.06 16.65 -9.67
CA GLN A 526 3.35 17.09 -11.04
C GLN A 526 2.72 16.18 -12.09
N ARG A 527 2.61 14.87 -11.83
CA ARG A 527 1.90 13.93 -12.71
C ARG A 527 0.41 14.25 -12.84
N VAL A 528 -0.19 14.85 -11.80
CA VAL A 528 -1.62 15.20 -11.78
C VAL A 528 -1.83 16.63 -12.27
N PHE A 529 -1.26 17.59 -11.56
CA PHE A 529 -1.49 19.02 -11.83
C PHE A 529 -0.71 19.54 -13.03
N GLY A 530 0.31 18.81 -13.50
CA GLY A 530 0.96 19.10 -14.77
C GLY A 530 0.00 19.01 -15.97
N LEU A 531 -1.06 18.20 -15.88
CA LEU A 531 -2.13 18.14 -16.90
C LEU A 531 -2.95 19.44 -16.97
N LEU A 532 -2.92 20.25 -15.91
CA LEU A 532 -3.53 21.57 -15.84
C LEU A 532 -2.52 22.70 -16.11
N GLY A 533 -1.31 22.38 -16.58
CA GLY A 533 -0.25 23.35 -16.85
C GLY A 533 0.50 23.86 -15.61
N ALA A 534 0.32 23.23 -14.44
CA ALA A 534 1.06 23.61 -13.23
C ALA A 534 2.53 23.19 -13.31
N ASP A 535 3.46 24.08 -12.96
CA ASP A 535 4.86 23.74 -12.69
C ASP A 535 5.15 23.86 -11.19
N LEU A 536 5.21 22.70 -10.53
CA LEU A 536 5.37 22.64 -9.08
C LEU A 536 6.79 22.89 -8.62
N ASN A 537 7.80 22.66 -9.49
CA ASN A 537 9.17 23.04 -9.17
C ASN A 537 9.29 24.56 -9.16
N LYS A 538 8.67 25.23 -10.13
CA LYS A 538 8.59 26.69 -10.17
C LYS A 538 7.90 27.25 -8.92
N TRP A 539 6.73 26.72 -8.54
CA TRP A 539 6.04 27.14 -7.30
C TRP A 539 6.92 26.96 -6.05
N PHE A 540 7.63 25.84 -5.96
CA PHE A 540 8.52 25.58 -4.82
C PHE A 540 9.79 26.44 -4.81
N ASN A 541 10.23 26.96 -5.96
CA ASN A 541 11.37 27.86 -6.05
C ASN A 541 10.98 29.31 -5.77
N GLU A 542 9.77 29.72 -6.17
CA GLU A 542 9.22 31.06 -5.94
C GLU A 542 8.74 31.26 -4.49
N MET A 543 8.43 30.18 -3.77
CA MET A 543 7.89 30.31 -2.41
C MET A 543 8.88 31.02 -1.47
N PRO A 544 8.40 31.86 -0.54
CA PRO A 544 9.23 32.40 0.53
C PRO A 544 9.86 31.25 1.34
N ARG A 545 11.19 31.26 1.46
CA ARG A 545 11.89 30.26 2.29
C ARG A 545 11.66 30.62 3.76
N PRO A 546 11.03 29.75 4.56
CA PRO A 546 10.82 30.08 5.96
C PRO A 546 12.14 30.18 6.70
N ILE A 547 12.29 31.21 7.53
CA ILE A 547 13.37 31.31 8.50
C ILE A 547 13.21 30.13 9.47
N ARG A 548 14.18 29.22 9.49
CA ARG A 548 14.17 28.08 10.41
C ARG A 548 14.21 28.60 11.85
N SER A 549 13.28 28.17 12.69
CA SER A 549 13.27 28.54 14.11
C SER A 549 14.56 28.08 14.80
N THR A 550 15.17 28.97 15.58
CA THR A 550 16.50 28.83 16.18
C THR A 550 16.64 27.73 17.23
N LEU A 551 15.52 27.30 17.85
CA LEU A 551 15.48 26.11 18.72
C LEU A 551 15.92 24.84 17.98
N ALA A 552 15.61 24.71 16.68
CA ALA A 552 16.08 23.60 15.85
C ALA A 552 17.58 23.65 15.55
N LYS A 553 18.27 24.78 15.81
CA LYS A 553 19.73 24.89 15.73
C LYS A 553 20.41 24.54 17.06
N ARG A 554 19.84 24.96 18.20
CA ARG A 554 20.36 24.61 19.56
C ARG A 554 20.16 23.15 19.96
N GLN A 555 19.18 22.46 19.38
CA GLN A 555 18.94 21.01 19.53
C GLN A 555 20.19 20.12 19.33
N PHE A 556 21.25 20.63 18.70
CA PHE A 556 22.43 19.86 18.31
C PHE A 556 23.73 20.25 19.02
N ALA A 557 23.76 21.34 19.80
CA ALA A 557 24.96 21.78 20.51
C ALA A 557 25.02 21.25 21.97
N ALA A 558 23.88 21.07 22.62
CA ALA A 558 23.81 20.64 24.03
C ALA A 558 24.26 19.18 24.28
N ALA A 559 24.17 18.30 23.27
CA ALA A 559 24.48 16.88 23.42
C ALA A 559 25.96 16.55 23.73
N HIS A 560 26.86 17.53 23.67
CA HIS A 560 28.28 17.34 23.99
C HIS A 560 28.77 18.14 25.21
N GLY A 561 27.87 18.87 25.90
CA GLY A 561 28.26 19.93 26.83
C GLY A 561 28.01 19.70 28.33
N SER A 562 27.55 18.54 28.82
CA SER A 562 27.29 18.34 30.26
C SER A 562 26.87 16.87 30.51
N PHE A 563 27.42 16.02 31.39
CA PHE A 563 28.05 16.15 32.70
C PHE A 563 29.15 15.07 32.90
N SER A 564 30.36 15.48 33.29
CA SER A 564 31.22 14.66 34.16
C SER A 564 31.59 15.55 35.35
N ARG A 565 30.71 15.56 36.34
CA ARG A 565 30.95 16.21 37.63
C ARG A 565 30.27 15.37 38.70
N ASP A 566 30.83 14.18 38.90
CA ASP A 566 30.80 13.49 40.19
C ASP A 566 31.92 12.45 40.21
N GLY A 567 32.93 12.74 41.02
CA GLY A 567 34.01 11.83 41.33
C GLY A 567 33.58 10.91 42.46
N SER A 568 33.18 9.68 42.14
CA SER A 568 33.40 8.49 42.96
C SER A 568 32.63 7.30 42.38
N PHE A 569 33.18 6.57 41.41
CA PHE A 569 32.94 5.12 41.27
C PHE A 569 34.09 4.49 40.48
N ILE A 570 34.53 3.34 40.98
CA ILE A 570 35.78 2.64 40.71
C ILE A 570 35.91 2.23 39.23
N ARG A 571 37.04 2.60 38.60
CA ARG A 571 37.46 2.05 37.30
C ARG A 571 37.94 0.61 37.47
N LEU A 572 37.23 -0.35 36.89
CA LEU A 572 37.84 -1.56 36.35
C LEU A 572 37.99 -1.36 34.84
N GLY A 573 39.24 -1.41 34.38
CA GLY A 573 39.63 -1.01 33.04
C GLY A 573 39.20 -2.01 31.96
N LEU A 574 38.91 -1.45 30.79
CA LEU A 574 39.25 -2.00 29.49
C LEU A 574 39.32 -0.83 28.50
N ASN A 575 40.54 -0.57 28.04
CA ASN A 575 40.85 0.39 27.00
C ASN A 575 40.11 0.03 25.70
N ASN A 576 39.34 0.97 25.17
CA ASN A 576 39.23 1.12 23.72
C ASN A 576 39.06 2.61 23.39
N LYS A 577 40.16 3.22 22.95
CA LYS A 577 40.16 4.51 22.27
C LYS A 577 39.49 4.33 20.91
N THR A 578 38.24 4.75 20.79
CA THR A 578 37.66 5.11 19.49
C THR A 578 37.59 6.63 19.43
N SER A 579 38.35 7.22 18.50
CA SER A 579 38.35 8.66 18.26
C SER A 579 36.96 9.12 17.86
N ALA A 580 36.38 10.06 18.61
CA ALA A 580 35.20 10.80 18.20
C ALA A 580 35.54 11.68 16.98
N LYS A 581 35.41 11.12 15.76
CA LYS A 581 35.39 11.89 14.51
C LYS A 581 33.93 12.14 14.16
N GLY A 582 33.45 13.36 14.39
CA GLY A 582 32.09 13.73 13.96
C GLY A 582 31.48 14.99 14.57
N GLY A 583 32.27 15.99 15.01
CA GLY A 583 31.72 17.31 15.32
C GLY A 583 31.36 18.03 14.01
N ARG A 584 30.14 18.58 13.90
CA ARG A 584 29.72 19.42 12.78
C ARG A 584 30.51 20.75 12.78
N ILE A 585 30.47 21.51 11.68
CA ILE A 585 31.17 22.81 11.61
C ILE A 585 30.60 23.86 12.59
N ASP A 586 29.30 23.77 12.89
CA ASP A 586 28.58 24.59 13.88
C ASP A 586 29.15 24.41 15.31
N THR A 587 29.66 23.23 15.67
CA THR A 587 30.40 23.00 16.93
C THR A 587 31.71 23.79 17.05
N TYR A 588 32.25 24.32 15.94
CA TYR A 588 33.45 25.17 15.94
C TYR A 588 33.12 26.67 15.92
N TYR A 589 31.85 27.04 15.71
CA TYR A 589 31.41 28.44 15.78
C TYR A 589 30.94 28.76 17.21
N MET A 590 31.54 29.77 17.83
CA MET A 590 31.11 30.29 19.15
C MET A 590 29.81 31.11 19.09
N SER A 591 29.15 31.20 17.93
CA SER A 591 27.90 31.94 17.77
C SER A 591 26.69 31.06 18.06
N SER A 592 25.87 31.45 19.05
CA SER A 592 24.60 30.80 19.35
C SER A 592 23.41 31.70 18.92
N HIS A 593 22.18 31.28 19.16
CA HIS A 593 20.99 32.08 18.85
C HIS A 593 20.13 32.26 20.10
N CYS A 594 19.59 33.46 20.32
CA CYS A 594 18.70 33.73 21.44
C CYS A 594 17.48 32.81 21.46
N SER A 595 17.19 32.18 22.60
CA SER A 595 16.03 31.30 22.78
C SER A 595 14.66 32.01 22.65
N ILE A 596 14.64 33.35 22.70
CA ILE A 596 13.41 34.17 22.63
C ILE A 596 13.22 34.75 21.23
N CYS A 597 14.11 35.64 20.78
CA CYS A 597 13.97 36.34 19.51
C CYS A 597 14.64 35.64 18.32
N GLY A 598 15.59 34.72 18.58
CA GLY A 598 16.37 34.05 17.54
C GLY A 598 17.54 34.85 16.98
N ASP A 599 17.83 36.04 17.51
CA ASP A 599 19.01 36.81 17.10
C ASP A 599 20.30 36.05 17.39
N MET A 600 21.32 36.26 16.56
CA MET A 600 22.63 35.66 16.75
C MET A 600 23.33 36.29 17.96
N ILE A 601 23.86 35.45 18.84
CA ILE A 601 24.64 35.82 20.02
C ILE A 601 26.06 35.34 19.81
N GLN A 602 27.06 36.15 20.17
CA GLN A 602 28.46 35.71 20.22
C GLN A 602 28.75 35.20 21.63
N GLY A 603 29.09 33.91 21.76
CA GLY A 603 29.35 33.26 23.04
C GLY A 603 28.33 32.17 23.42
N SER A 604 28.55 31.57 24.58
CA SER A 604 27.74 30.49 25.16
C SER A 604 26.45 30.99 25.85
N GLU A 605 26.12 32.28 25.74
CA GLU A 605 24.97 32.86 26.42
C GLU A 605 23.63 32.42 25.79
N SER A 606 22.64 32.16 26.65
CA SER A 606 21.32 31.68 26.23
C SER A 606 20.40 32.77 25.64
N PHE A 607 20.64 34.05 25.96
CA PHE A 607 19.77 35.18 25.60
C PHE A 607 20.59 36.36 25.07
N CYS A 608 20.02 37.15 24.14
CA CYS A 608 20.72 38.34 23.63
C CYS A 608 20.54 39.53 24.58
N ASN A 609 21.47 40.48 24.50
CA ASN A 609 21.44 41.72 25.30
C ASN A 609 20.12 42.49 25.17
N ASN A 610 19.46 42.45 24.00
CA ASN A 610 18.17 43.12 23.80
C ASN A 610 17.03 42.43 24.55
N CYS A 611 17.00 41.10 24.62
CA CYS A 611 16.02 40.39 25.43
C CYS A 611 16.29 40.57 26.92
N LEU A 612 17.57 40.54 27.34
CA LEU A 612 17.95 40.70 28.75
C LEU A 612 17.60 42.08 29.34
N LYS A 613 17.42 43.12 28.51
CA LYS A 613 16.89 44.43 28.97
C LYS A 613 15.54 44.33 29.68
N SER A 614 14.76 43.28 29.39
CA SER A 614 13.48 43.00 30.06
C SER A 614 13.50 41.60 30.66
N GLU A 615 14.32 41.43 31.69
CA GLU A 615 14.54 40.16 32.37
C GLU A 615 13.23 39.49 32.85
N ALA A 616 12.29 40.27 33.41
CA ALA A 616 10.99 39.75 33.84
C ALA A 616 10.19 39.11 32.70
N VAL A 617 10.28 39.67 31.48
CA VAL A 617 9.61 39.13 30.29
C VAL A 617 10.32 37.86 29.82
N VAL A 618 11.65 37.83 29.83
CA VAL A 618 12.45 36.63 29.52
C VAL A 618 12.08 35.49 30.46
N ALA A 619 12.11 35.73 31.77
CA ALA A 619 11.77 34.75 32.79
C ALA A 619 10.35 34.21 32.58
N THR A 620 9.37 35.08 32.36
CA THR A 620 7.96 34.69 32.14
C THR A 620 7.78 33.86 30.87
N VAL A 621 8.42 34.25 29.76
CA VAL A 621 8.31 33.54 28.48
C VAL A 621 8.96 32.16 28.56
N VAL A 622 10.15 32.07 29.15
CA VAL A 622 10.91 30.82 29.27
C VAL A 622 10.21 29.89 30.24
N ALA A 623 9.88 30.34 31.46
CA ALA A 623 9.15 29.55 32.45
C ALA A 623 7.78 29.10 31.93
N GLY A 624 7.04 29.98 31.25
CA GLY A 624 5.76 29.65 30.64
C GLY A 624 5.88 28.59 29.54
N ARG A 625 6.92 28.68 28.69
CA ARG A 625 7.20 27.64 27.67
C ARG A 625 7.60 26.31 28.30
N THR A 626 8.48 26.32 29.30
CA THR A 626 8.90 25.11 30.02
C THR A 626 7.69 24.45 30.68
N SER A 627 6.90 25.20 31.47
CA SER A 627 5.72 24.67 32.16
C SER A 627 4.68 24.10 31.17
N LYS A 628 4.51 24.71 30.00
CA LYS A 628 3.64 24.18 28.94
C LYS A 628 4.14 22.82 28.42
N LEU A 629 5.43 22.73 28.08
CA LEU A 629 6.04 21.49 27.58
C LEU A 629 6.03 20.38 28.64
N GLU A 630 6.20 20.72 29.92
CA GLU A 630 6.07 19.78 31.03
C GLU A 630 4.66 19.20 31.16
N ARG A 631 3.63 20.05 31.09
CA ARG A 631 2.22 19.57 31.12
C ARG A 631 1.93 18.69 29.91
N GLU A 632 2.47 19.04 28.75
CA GLU A 632 2.30 18.27 27.52
C GLU A 632 2.97 16.90 27.61
N ILE A 633 4.22 16.82 28.09
CA ILE A 633 4.91 15.53 28.24
C ILE A 633 4.25 14.65 29.31
N GLN A 634 3.77 15.24 30.41
CA GLN A 634 3.01 14.53 31.44
C GLN A 634 1.71 13.95 30.89
N HIS A 635 0.99 14.72 30.08
CA HIS A 635 -0.23 14.26 29.41
C HIS A 635 0.06 13.10 28.45
N LEU A 636 1.09 13.21 27.62
CA LEU A 636 1.51 12.14 26.70
C LEU A 636 1.97 10.88 27.47
N ALA A 637 2.69 11.04 28.57
CA ALA A 637 3.10 9.95 29.44
C ALA A 637 1.89 9.25 30.10
N ALA A 638 0.87 10.00 30.52
CA ALA A 638 -0.37 9.45 31.06
C ALA A 638 -1.13 8.62 30.00
N ILE A 639 -1.20 9.09 28.76
CA ILE A 639 -1.75 8.31 27.63
C ILE A 639 -0.97 7.00 27.45
N CYS A 640 0.37 7.06 27.48
CA CYS A 640 1.21 5.87 27.42
C CYS A 640 1.01 4.95 28.63
N GLY A 641 0.70 5.50 29.81
CA GLY A 641 0.33 4.74 31.00
C GLY A 641 -0.96 3.95 30.80
N HIS A 642 -1.99 4.59 30.26
CA HIS A 642 -3.29 3.95 29.98
C HIS A 642 -3.18 2.77 29.00
N CYS A 643 -2.31 2.87 27.99
CA CYS A 643 -2.10 1.77 27.04
C CYS A 643 -1.11 0.69 27.52
N GLY A 644 -0.59 0.79 28.75
CA GLY A 644 0.36 -0.17 29.33
C GLY A 644 1.82 -0.01 28.89
N GLY A 645 2.15 1.12 28.25
CA GLY A 645 3.49 1.45 27.77
C GLY A 645 4.43 2.07 28.82
N ALA A 646 3.89 2.51 29.96
CA ALA A 646 4.65 3.13 31.05
C ALA A 646 5.07 2.13 32.11
N ASP A 647 6.32 2.19 32.56
CA ASP A 647 6.82 1.48 33.72
C ASP A 647 6.57 2.29 35.00
N TRP A 648 5.96 1.67 36.01
CA TRP A 648 5.76 2.29 37.33
C TRP A 648 6.35 1.43 38.46
N ILE A 649 7.00 0.31 38.10
CA ILE A 649 7.37 -0.74 39.05
C ILE A 649 8.88 -0.81 39.21
N VAL A 650 9.63 -0.74 38.10
CA VAL A 650 11.08 -0.98 38.13
C VAL A 650 11.87 0.29 37.91
N GLU A 651 11.73 0.93 36.75
CA GLU A 651 12.55 2.11 36.40
C GLU A 651 11.76 3.42 36.39
N SER A 652 10.44 3.36 36.52
CA SER A 652 9.52 4.48 36.26
C SER A 652 9.60 5.03 34.80
N GLY A 653 8.57 5.72 34.33
CA GLY A 653 8.52 6.39 33.02
C GLY A 653 8.16 5.51 31.81
N VAL A 654 8.05 6.09 30.62
CA VAL A 654 7.54 5.39 29.42
C VAL A 654 8.62 4.59 28.70
N LYS A 655 8.42 3.26 28.58
CA LYS A 655 9.37 2.33 27.92
C LYS A 655 8.94 1.87 26.52
N CYS A 656 7.72 2.21 26.10
CA CYS A 656 7.19 1.86 24.79
C CYS A 656 7.92 2.58 23.64
N ILE A 657 8.28 1.83 22.59
CA ILE A 657 8.96 2.31 21.38
C ILE A 657 8.20 2.00 20.09
N SER A 658 6.88 1.84 20.14
CA SER A 658 6.11 1.42 18.95
C SER A 658 6.11 2.49 17.84
N LEU A 659 6.75 2.18 16.70
CA LEU A 659 6.69 3.01 15.48
C LEU A 659 5.30 3.08 14.85
N ALA A 660 4.36 2.21 15.24
CA ALA A 660 2.97 2.23 14.79
C ALA A 660 2.10 3.23 15.61
N CYS A 661 2.66 3.87 16.63
CA CYS A 661 1.94 4.77 17.53
C CYS A 661 2.30 6.23 17.26
N PRO A 662 1.35 7.12 16.88
CA PRO A 662 1.64 8.54 16.68
C PRO A 662 2.11 9.24 17.96
N VAL A 663 1.61 8.81 19.12
CA VAL A 663 1.99 9.34 20.45
C VAL A 663 3.49 9.16 20.71
N PHE A 664 4.12 8.10 20.17
CA PHE A 664 5.56 7.91 20.31
C PHE A 664 6.36 9.05 19.67
N TYR A 665 5.94 9.51 18.48
CA TYR A 665 6.62 10.59 17.76
C TYR A 665 6.44 11.94 18.43
N GLU A 666 5.20 12.27 18.83
CA GLU A 666 4.93 13.51 19.56
C GLU A 666 5.65 13.53 20.91
N ARG A 667 5.67 12.41 21.64
CA ARG A 667 6.43 12.30 22.91
C ARG A 667 7.91 12.57 22.69
N ARG A 668 8.54 11.97 21.67
CA ARG A 668 9.96 12.21 21.36
C ARG A 668 10.24 13.65 20.94
N LYS A 669 9.32 14.28 20.23
CA LYS A 669 9.42 15.69 19.85
C LYS A 669 9.35 16.60 21.08
N VAL A 670 8.31 16.47 21.90
CA VAL A 670 8.13 17.28 23.12
C VAL A 670 9.29 17.05 24.10
N GLN A 671 9.74 15.80 24.26
CA GLN A 671 10.88 15.45 25.11
C GLN A 671 12.16 16.20 24.68
N ARG A 672 12.45 16.26 23.38
CA ARG A 672 13.60 17.02 22.85
C ARG A 672 13.47 18.52 23.05
N GLU A 673 12.28 19.07 22.80
CA GLU A 673 12.03 20.50 23.00
C GLU A 673 12.14 20.89 24.48
N LEU A 674 11.65 20.04 25.38
CA LEU A 674 11.70 20.25 26.82
C LEU A 674 13.14 20.24 27.35
N VAL A 675 14.01 19.32 26.90
CA VAL A 675 15.44 19.30 27.29
C VAL A 675 16.09 20.64 26.99
N VAL A 676 16.00 21.11 25.74
CA VAL A 676 16.66 22.34 25.29
C VAL A 676 16.15 23.57 26.04
N VAL A 677 14.83 23.68 26.25
CA VAL A 677 14.24 24.84 26.94
C VAL A 677 14.53 24.78 28.44
N SER A 678 14.47 23.60 29.05
CA SER A 678 14.75 23.43 30.48
C SER A 678 16.21 23.69 30.83
N GLU A 679 17.17 23.30 29.98
CA GLU A 679 18.59 23.61 30.18
C GLU A 679 18.80 25.13 30.13
N SER A 680 18.29 25.80 29.10
CA SER A 680 18.39 27.26 28.95
C SER A 680 17.73 28.02 30.11
N ALA A 681 16.63 27.48 30.66
CA ALA A 681 15.90 28.08 31.77
C ALA A 681 16.59 27.88 33.11
N GLY A 682 17.15 26.68 33.33
CA GLY A 682 17.86 26.30 34.54
C GLY A 682 19.20 27.01 34.67
N GLU A 683 19.98 27.09 33.60
CA GLU A 683 21.25 27.83 33.57
C GLU A 683 21.07 29.31 33.90
N ALA A 684 19.96 29.91 33.48
CA ALA A 684 19.65 31.32 33.77
C ALA A 684 18.88 31.53 35.09
N GLY A 685 18.58 30.47 35.84
CA GLY A 685 17.89 30.56 37.13
C GLY A 685 16.40 30.93 37.05
N TYR A 686 15.80 30.90 35.85
CA TYR A 686 14.39 31.27 35.65
C TYR A 686 13.40 30.12 35.89
N TYR A 687 13.86 28.87 35.89
CA TYR A 687 13.03 27.69 36.12
C TYR A 687 13.87 26.53 36.68
N PRO A 688 13.33 25.66 37.55
CA PRO A 688 14.04 24.47 38.01
C PRO A 688 14.44 23.53 36.85
N PHE A 689 15.54 22.80 37.00
CA PHE A 689 15.90 21.77 36.01
C PHE A 689 14.85 20.65 35.99
N CYS A 690 14.33 20.37 34.81
CA CYS A 690 13.40 19.28 34.57
C CYS A 690 14.11 18.08 33.95
N CYS A 691 14.06 16.93 34.62
CA CYS A 691 14.55 15.66 34.07
C CYS A 691 13.54 15.11 33.04
N ALA A 692 13.54 15.66 31.83
CA ALA A 692 12.68 15.23 30.73
C ALA A 692 12.84 13.73 30.37
N GLU A 693 13.96 13.10 30.77
CA GLU A 693 14.25 11.67 30.57
C GLU A 693 13.40 10.73 31.44
N LEU A 694 12.78 11.26 32.51
CA LEU A 694 11.91 10.48 33.41
C LEU A 694 10.49 10.28 32.83
N PHE A 695 10.14 10.97 31.75
CA PHE A 695 8.87 10.87 31.03
C PHE A 695 9.02 10.10 29.70
#